data_AF-A0A428Z1G6-F1
#
_entry.id   AF-A0A428Z1G6-F1
#
_cell.length_a   1.000
_cell.length_b   1.000
_cell.length_c   1.000
_cell.angle_alpha   90.00
_cell.angle_beta   90.00
_cell.angle_gamma   90.00
#
_symmetry.space_group_name_H-M   'P 1'
#
loop_
_entity.id
_entity.type
_entity.pdbx_description
1 polymer ?
#
loop_
_entity_poly.entity_id
_entity_poly.type
_entity_poly.pdbx_seq_one_letter_code
_entity_poly.pdbx_strand_id
1 'polypeptide(L)'
;MTMIRQPVYVVCAEGEEDLAEKLAEPLRGAGYEVTHDGTVLVGESRIGNAMKAMSAGVPIVLCATARSVGSAWAHKIVNAGYAGANRVFVVQMDEQAYVEQLSVKTKVAKYYADPVSGVRELVDALTARFPPVPAAVEPRRKRTGSGLQYLDEPTEVTLVDADALADFRAQMRPEVSGRYPEGLTSEQFLDQIEVWADGGLTRTGVLLFGRSPTLACSAAMVKCVRYYGLDRSDRRDCETYEGPVTDQIVNAREFVAKHVRRGERPSEDHAQAVPVYAYPMIAVREIIANALVHRDYSQDNSCVHIRVFDDRVEISSPGDWLGHDIPAGEPHELTEFNGQSKKRNYRLAHVLSWVRLVEGEGSGIPSALRDCRNAGSPVPTVLRESDFITVTVWPRPIEDTAEVTIAGTGQRLLKPRTLPRGVKTFVGREAELGWLESSPDAGVFLITGAPGTGKTTLAVNFAHQVADRYPDGQLYVDLRGFSPSGRPVQPAEALLLFLDALGVSRQAMPVELEARVALYRSIVAGRRMLVLLDNARSTEQVLPLLPGSAQCRVLVTSRARLADLVAKNDAVQVALNVFDRNAGLTLLARCLGDERIDAEPGAAAQLVGYCGGLPLALRIVAAHAAAHPEFPLQVLASELNDANSRLAVLAGDDESASIRAAFSWTYQALSPESARVFRLLGLHPGPDIGLAAVAAITDLTEPQAQQVLREVCVAHLIHHYTPGRYRFHDLLRLYAHEQAMANDSDWERDDAIRRVLDHYIERSGRGDRHWFATERLVLLAAIDSAAQLGLDERAWRLASAITPFLDQQGLWHDLATVQQTALGAADQAGDRHAQAEIHRNLGGVHGQFGRIAEAVKHYEHSLRLCRELRDEVGEAHSELALSKVYGRRNQTDEAVFHARVALDLFRRNSDRLGEADALVTSADCAVQTGELRQALDEFKAARELYRDLDNRGGESLALEGLGQVHHGLRQFPEAVEHYETALRLSRDAGNRYGEAVTLSRLGDTYQALGDRAKARSTWQHALELLHEFGDPDADTVLAKLASLDQRGTASVQEPAILVVDVAPSDAHTLRDGPIRALRSAFRRTDIDWDACRFEDRGDGVMIMVPAAVAKAVFVDALPQALVEAVREHNRAQPESRRFKLRVALHSGEVSVDDLGPVGASVNFAFRLVDAIPLRRALDESASPVAFIVSATFYDNVIRPHPNADLGAYRQVSVAIKETDATAWIHVPSP
;
A
#
# COMPACT_ATOMS: atom_id res chain seq x y z
N MET A 1 -58.16 -27.98 2.31
CA MET A 1 -58.68 -26.73 1.71
C MET A 1 -57.63 -25.67 1.93
N THR A 2 -56.80 -25.35 0.94
CA THR A 2 -55.75 -24.33 1.09
C THR A 2 -56.07 -23.20 0.13
N MET A 3 -56.40 -22.05 0.72
CA MET A 3 -56.79 -20.81 0.06
C MET A 3 -55.61 -20.25 -0.76
N ILE A 4 -55.84 -19.71 -1.96
CA ILE A 4 -54.86 -18.79 -2.56
C ILE A 4 -55.00 -17.49 -1.78
N ARG A 5 -53.99 -17.21 -0.95
CA ARG A 5 -54.00 -16.08 -0.02
C ARG A 5 -53.38 -14.86 -0.72
N GLN A 6 -54.04 -13.71 -0.63
CA GLN A 6 -53.53 -12.46 -1.19
C GLN A 6 -52.25 -12.04 -0.42
N PRO A 7 -51.11 -11.76 -1.07
CA PRO A 7 -49.88 -11.44 -0.36
C PRO A 7 -49.94 -10.05 0.28
N VAL A 8 -49.34 -9.90 1.46
CA VAL A 8 -49.18 -8.65 2.22
C VAL A 8 -47.76 -8.63 2.80
N TYR A 9 -47.08 -7.48 2.74
CA TYR A 9 -45.73 -7.34 3.27
C TYR A 9 -45.73 -6.40 4.49
N VAL A 10 -45.27 -6.87 5.66
CA VAL A 10 -45.27 -6.10 6.91
C VAL A 10 -43.86 -5.62 7.23
N VAL A 11 -43.71 -4.35 7.59
CA VAL A 11 -42.42 -3.71 7.89
C VAL A 11 -42.47 -3.03 9.26
N CYS A 12 -41.42 -3.20 10.07
CA CYS A 12 -41.22 -2.58 11.38
C CYS A 12 -39.78 -2.05 11.53
N ALA A 13 -39.49 -1.30 12.60
CA ALA A 13 -38.12 -0.90 12.91
C ALA A 13 -37.29 -2.08 13.41
N GLU A 14 -35.96 -1.92 13.41
CA GLU A 14 -35.02 -2.92 13.94
C GLU A 14 -35.24 -3.14 15.45
N GLY A 15 -35.32 -4.40 15.87
CA GLY A 15 -35.60 -4.78 17.25
C GLY A 15 -37.09 -4.72 17.64
N GLU A 16 -37.98 -4.50 16.66
CA GLU A 16 -39.44 -4.47 16.84
C GLU A 16 -40.16 -5.57 16.04
N GLU A 17 -39.45 -6.65 15.67
CA GLU A 17 -39.94 -7.75 14.85
C GLU A 17 -41.17 -8.45 15.46
N ASP A 18 -41.20 -8.56 16.79
CA ASP A 18 -42.33 -9.11 17.53
C ASP A 18 -43.63 -8.31 17.29
N LEU A 19 -43.55 -7.02 16.96
CA LEU A 19 -44.71 -6.19 16.62
C LEU A 19 -45.24 -6.52 15.22
N ALA A 20 -44.37 -6.83 14.26
CA ALA A 20 -44.77 -7.28 12.93
C ALA A 20 -45.47 -8.65 12.99
N GLU A 21 -44.96 -9.57 13.81
CA GLU A 21 -45.57 -10.90 14.00
C GLU A 21 -46.97 -10.80 14.63
N LYS A 22 -47.16 -9.89 15.61
CA LYS A 22 -48.46 -9.61 16.25
C LYS A 22 -49.55 -9.13 15.28
N LEU A 23 -49.18 -8.50 14.17
CA LEU A 23 -50.10 -8.16 13.08
C LEU A 23 -50.24 -9.27 12.04
N ALA A 24 -49.21 -10.09 11.87
CA ALA A 24 -49.18 -11.15 10.87
C ALA A 24 -50.17 -12.27 11.17
N GLU A 25 -50.30 -12.72 12.42
CA GLU A 25 -51.19 -13.82 12.80
C GLU A 25 -52.68 -13.54 12.46
N PRO A 26 -53.27 -12.39 12.84
CA PRO A 26 -54.66 -12.10 12.48
C PRO A 26 -54.89 -11.88 10.98
N LEU A 27 -53.92 -11.28 10.27
CA LEU A 27 -53.96 -11.11 8.81
C LEU A 27 -53.95 -12.47 8.09
N ARG A 28 -53.14 -13.42 8.56
CA ARG A 28 -53.14 -14.81 8.08
C ARG A 28 -54.48 -15.49 8.37
N GLY A 29 -55.08 -15.23 9.54
CA GLY A 29 -56.43 -15.68 9.90
C GLY A 29 -57.53 -15.12 9.00
N ALA A 30 -57.36 -13.90 8.48
CA ALA A 30 -58.26 -13.25 7.53
C ALA A 30 -58.04 -13.67 6.06
N GLY A 31 -57.15 -14.63 5.80
CA GLY A 31 -56.92 -15.20 4.46
C GLY A 31 -55.82 -14.52 3.63
N TYR A 32 -54.96 -13.71 4.25
CA TYR A 32 -53.79 -13.09 3.61
C TYR A 32 -52.49 -13.91 3.80
N GLU A 33 -51.56 -13.80 2.85
CA GLU A 33 -50.22 -14.39 2.91
C GLU A 33 -49.23 -13.30 3.37
N VAL A 34 -48.81 -13.35 4.63
CA VAL A 34 -48.03 -12.26 5.24
C VAL A 34 -46.55 -12.58 5.20
N THR A 35 -45.75 -11.66 4.66
CA THR A 35 -44.29 -11.71 4.60
C THR A 35 -43.67 -10.55 5.40
N HIS A 36 -42.68 -10.84 6.26
CA HIS A 36 -41.86 -9.86 6.97
C HIS A 36 -40.45 -10.43 7.22
N ASP A 37 -39.43 -9.57 7.29
CA ASP A 37 -38.01 -9.96 7.23
C ASP A 37 -37.31 -9.76 8.60
N GLY A 38 -37.62 -10.64 9.56
CA GLY A 38 -37.21 -10.49 10.97
C GLY A 38 -35.70 -10.65 11.21
N THR A 39 -35.08 -9.62 11.81
CA THR A 39 -33.68 -9.46 12.31
C THR A 39 -32.50 -9.33 11.31
N VAL A 40 -31.65 -8.33 11.60
CA VAL A 40 -30.27 -7.98 11.11
C VAL A 40 -30.14 -6.62 10.36
N LEU A 41 -29.45 -5.69 11.04
CA LEU A 41 -28.65 -4.48 10.69
C LEU A 41 -29.02 -3.68 9.43
N VAL A 42 -29.39 -2.42 9.67
CA VAL A 42 -29.87 -1.43 8.68
C VAL A 42 -28.90 -1.21 7.51
N GLY A 43 -29.38 -1.54 6.30
CA GLY A 43 -28.80 -1.16 5.02
C GLY A 43 -29.89 -1.03 3.94
N GLU A 44 -29.58 -0.38 2.82
CA GLU A 44 -30.51 -0.03 1.72
C GLU A 44 -31.30 -1.23 1.13
N SER A 45 -30.88 -2.46 1.41
CA SER A 45 -31.50 -3.69 0.88
C SER A 45 -32.97 -3.87 1.30
N ARG A 46 -33.38 -3.44 2.49
CA ARG A 46 -34.77 -3.62 2.99
C ARG A 46 -35.76 -2.63 2.40
N ILE A 47 -35.36 -1.36 2.18
CA ILE A 47 -36.17 -0.42 1.40
C ILE A 47 -36.34 -0.99 0.00
N GLY A 48 -35.26 -1.51 -0.61
CA GLY A 48 -35.33 -2.22 -1.89
C GLY A 48 -36.37 -3.35 -1.93
N ASN A 49 -36.43 -4.20 -0.91
CA ASN A 49 -37.40 -5.31 -0.84
C ASN A 49 -38.85 -4.83 -0.67
N ALA A 50 -39.10 -3.87 0.23
CA ALA A 50 -40.44 -3.28 0.39
C ALA A 50 -40.89 -2.54 -0.88
N MET A 51 -39.98 -1.82 -1.53
CA MET A 51 -40.21 -1.14 -2.81
C MET A 51 -40.46 -2.14 -3.94
N LYS A 52 -39.75 -3.27 -3.97
CA LYS A 52 -39.94 -4.36 -4.93
C LYS A 52 -41.27 -5.10 -4.72
N ALA A 53 -41.66 -5.35 -3.47
CA ALA A 53 -42.97 -5.91 -3.15
C ALA A 53 -44.10 -4.95 -3.58
N MET A 54 -43.92 -3.65 -3.30
CA MET A 54 -44.88 -2.61 -3.68
C MET A 54 -45.02 -2.45 -5.20
N SER A 55 -43.91 -2.52 -5.95
CA SER A 55 -43.92 -2.48 -7.42
C SER A 55 -44.54 -3.74 -8.03
N ALA A 56 -44.41 -4.89 -7.36
CA ALA A 56 -45.05 -6.16 -7.72
C ALA A 56 -46.56 -6.23 -7.40
N GLY A 57 -47.15 -5.18 -6.81
CA GLY A 57 -48.58 -5.16 -6.53
C GLY A 57 -48.98 -5.44 -5.08
N VAL A 58 -48.01 -5.78 -4.23
CA VAL A 58 -48.27 -6.25 -2.87
C VAL A 58 -48.54 -5.06 -1.93
N PRO A 59 -49.63 -5.05 -1.15
CA PRO A 59 -49.86 -4.05 -0.12
C PRO A 59 -48.81 -4.15 1.00
N ILE A 60 -48.36 -2.98 1.47
CA ILE A 60 -47.36 -2.86 2.53
C ILE A 60 -48.06 -2.39 3.81
N VAL A 61 -47.82 -3.07 4.92
CA VAL A 61 -48.29 -2.66 6.26
C VAL A 61 -47.09 -2.19 7.07
N LEU A 62 -47.10 -0.92 7.47
CA LEU A 62 -46.05 -0.32 8.28
C LEU A 62 -46.47 -0.30 9.76
N CYS A 63 -45.68 -0.94 10.61
CA CYS A 63 -45.80 -0.87 12.07
C CYS A 63 -45.27 0.47 12.55
N ALA A 64 -46.17 1.39 12.90
CA ALA A 64 -45.80 2.72 13.36
C ALA A 64 -45.63 2.78 14.87
N THR A 65 -44.38 2.88 15.32
CA THR A 65 -43.94 3.09 16.70
C THR A 65 -43.28 4.46 16.81
N ALA A 66 -43.00 4.94 18.02
CA ALA A 66 -42.23 6.17 18.19
C ALA A 66 -40.83 6.11 17.53
N ARG A 67 -40.29 4.90 17.31
CA ARG A 67 -39.01 4.68 16.62
C ARG A 67 -39.13 4.68 15.10
N SER A 68 -40.19 4.06 14.55
CA SER A 68 -40.35 3.99 13.10
C SER A 68 -40.93 5.29 12.53
N VAL A 69 -41.85 5.94 13.26
CA VAL A 69 -42.41 7.25 12.92
C VAL A 69 -41.33 8.32 13.06
N GLY A 70 -40.99 8.98 11.95
CA GLY A 70 -39.90 9.98 11.87
C GLY A 70 -38.58 9.42 11.34
N SER A 71 -38.48 8.10 11.15
CA SER A 71 -37.31 7.50 10.51
C SER A 71 -37.32 7.72 8.99
N ALA A 72 -36.15 8.02 8.41
CA ALA A 72 -36.03 8.33 6.98
C ALA A 72 -36.51 7.19 6.08
N TRP A 73 -36.31 5.93 6.49
CA TRP A 73 -36.75 4.76 5.72
C TRP A 73 -38.27 4.60 5.72
N ALA A 74 -38.95 4.84 6.84
CA ALA A 74 -40.41 4.76 6.92
C ALA A 74 -41.06 5.82 6.04
N HIS A 75 -40.52 7.04 6.05
CA HIS A 75 -40.94 8.10 5.12
C HIS A 75 -40.69 7.73 3.67
N LYS A 76 -39.53 7.14 3.30
CA LYS A 76 -39.27 6.68 1.93
C LYS A 76 -40.29 5.65 1.44
N ILE A 77 -40.63 4.64 2.25
CA ILE A 77 -41.64 3.62 1.90
C ILE A 77 -43.02 4.26 1.74
N VAL A 78 -43.40 5.12 2.67
CA VAL A 78 -44.68 5.83 2.62
C VAL A 78 -44.79 6.73 1.37
N ASN A 79 -43.72 7.45 1.06
CA ASN A 79 -43.67 8.37 -0.07
C ASN A 79 -43.65 7.64 -1.42
N ALA A 80 -43.01 6.47 -1.49
CA ALA A 80 -43.17 5.58 -2.63
C ALA A 80 -44.59 5.03 -2.76
N GLY A 81 -45.24 4.72 -1.64
CA GLY A 81 -46.65 4.37 -1.58
C GLY A 81 -47.56 5.46 -2.16
N TYR A 82 -47.16 6.72 -1.99
CA TYR A 82 -47.82 7.91 -2.55
C TYR A 82 -47.63 8.07 -4.06
N ALA A 83 -46.45 7.72 -4.58
CA ALA A 83 -46.17 7.73 -6.02
C ALA A 83 -46.86 6.56 -6.76
N GLY A 84 -47.21 5.47 -6.05
CA GLY A 84 -48.00 4.33 -6.55
C GLY A 84 -49.50 4.39 -6.18
N ALA A 85 -50.24 3.30 -6.42
CA ALA A 85 -51.70 3.20 -6.22
C ALA A 85 -52.19 3.27 -4.73
N ASN A 86 -51.43 3.89 -3.84
CA ASN A 86 -51.69 4.08 -2.41
C ASN A 86 -51.89 2.74 -1.67
N ARG A 87 -50.82 1.95 -1.65
CA ARG A 87 -50.81 0.56 -1.16
C ARG A 87 -50.16 0.38 0.21
N VAL A 88 -49.86 1.48 0.91
CA VAL A 88 -49.24 1.48 2.24
C VAL A 88 -50.31 1.75 3.29
N PHE A 89 -50.40 0.86 4.28
CA PHE A 89 -51.31 0.93 5.42
C PHE A 89 -50.47 1.12 6.68
N VAL A 90 -50.77 2.15 7.46
CA VAL A 90 -50.01 2.45 8.69
C VAL A 90 -50.85 2.11 9.91
N VAL A 91 -50.32 1.25 10.78
CA VAL A 91 -50.96 0.84 12.03
C VAL A 91 -50.18 1.44 13.19
N GLN A 92 -50.85 2.24 14.01
CA GLN A 92 -50.19 2.86 15.17
C GLN A 92 -50.04 1.84 16.31
N MET A 93 -48.83 1.35 16.51
CA MET A 93 -48.48 0.28 17.46
C MET A 93 -48.18 0.79 18.87
N ASP A 94 -47.93 2.09 19.03
CA ASP A 94 -47.60 2.76 20.31
C ASP A 94 -48.33 4.11 20.42
N GLU A 95 -48.76 4.48 21.63
CA GLU A 95 -49.39 5.77 21.93
C GLU A 95 -48.53 6.98 21.54
N GLN A 96 -47.22 6.87 21.76
CA GLN A 96 -46.25 7.93 21.48
C GLN A 96 -45.89 8.03 20.00
N ALA A 97 -46.30 7.05 19.19
CA ALA A 97 -46.05 7.06 17.76
C ALA A 97 -46.93 8.12 17.07
N TYR A 98 -46.36 9.29 16.77
CA TYR A 98 -47.10 10.39 16.15
C TYR A 98 -47.32 10.19 14.63
N VAL A 99 -48.11 9.16 14.27
CA VAL A 99 -48.38 8.70 12.89
C VAL A 99 -48.86 9.78 11.93
N GLU A 100 -49.32 10.92 12.44
CA GLU A 100 -49.67 12.07 11.61
C GLU A 100 -48.48 12.62 10.82
N GLN A 101 -47.25 12.50 11.33
CA GLN A 101 -46.03 12.90 10.64
C GLN A 101 -45.77 12.11 9.35
N LEU A 102 -46.09 10.82 9.32
CA LEU A 102 -45.92 10.02 8.10
C LEU A 102 -46.81 10.51 6.97
N SER A 103 -47.79 11.38 7.23
CA SER A 103 -48.61 12.02 6.21
C SER A 103 -49.34 11.05 5.29
N VAL A 104 -49.62 9.79 5.70
CA VAL A 104 -50.24 8.75 4.84
C VAL A 104 -51.76 8.93 4.77
N LYS A 105 -52.35 8.67 3.59
CA LYS A 105 -53.82 8.71 3.38
C LYS A 105 -54.54 7.51 3.99
N THR A 106 -53.88 6.36 4.07
CA THR A 106 -54.44 5.12 4.63
C THR A 106 -53.87 4.87 6.03
N LYS A 107 -54.40 5.61 7.01
CA LYS A 107 -54.11 5.36 8.42
C LYS A 107 -55.14 4.37 8.94
N VAL A 108 -54.67 3.39 9.68
CA VAL A 108 -55.46 2.33 10.28
C VAL A 108 -55.31 2.44 11.80
N ALA A 109 -56.36 2.06 12.56
CA ALA A 109 -56.52 2.28 13.99
C ALA A 109 -55.27 2.14 14.90
N LYS A 110 -55.46 2.71 16.10
CA LYS A 110 -54.55 2.66 17.23
C LYS A 110 -54.51 1.26 17.86
N TYR A 111 -53.64 0.39 17.35
CA TYR A 111 -53.45 -0.96 17.88
C TYR A 111 -53.09 -0.96 19.37
N TYR A 112 -52.30 0.01 19.85
CA TYR A 112 -51.94 0.10 21.27
C TYR A 112 -53.14 0.33 22.22
N ALA A 113 -54.20 1.00 21.75
CA ALA A 113 -55.34 1.38 22.58
C ALA A 113 -56.38 0.26 22.67
N ASP A 114 -56.68 -0.39 21.54
CA ASP A 114 -57.51 -1.59 21.45
C ASP A 114 -56.98 -2.47 20.31
N PRO A 115 -56.13 -3.48 20.61
CA PRO A 115 -55.53 -4.35 19.60
C PRO A 115 -56.56 -5.10 18.74
N VAL A 116 -57.71 -5.47 19.33
CA VAL A 116 -58.74 -6.25 18.63
C VAL A 116 -59.45 -5.36 17.61
N SER A 117 -59.82 -4.13 17.98
CA SER A 117 -60.41 -3.19 17.02
C SER A 117 -59.38 -2.73 15.98
N GLY A 118 -58.11 -2.52 16.38
CA GLY A 118 -57.04 -2.10 15.48
C GLY A 118 -56.73 -3.10 14.37
N VAL A 119 -56.70 -4.38 14.71
CA VAL A 119 -56.56 -5.47 13.73
C VAL A 119 -57.76 -5.57 12.80
N ARG A 120 -58.98 -5.47 13.36
CA ARG A 120 -60.21 -5.54 12.55
C ARG A 120 -60.24 -4.43 11.50
N GLU A 121 -59.93 -3.19 11.90
CA GLU A 121 -59.87 -2.05 10.97
C GLU A 121 -58.79 -2.22 9.91
N LEU A 122 -57.66 -2.86 10.24
CA LEU A 122 -56.61 -3.21 9.28
C LEU A 122 -57.09 -4.22 8.24
N VAL A 123 -57.71 -5.31 8.70
CA VAL A 123 -58.25 -6.34 7.83
C VAL A 123 -59.35 -5.78 6.94
N ASP A 124 -60.23 -4.94 7.46
CA ASP A 124 -61.30 -4.32 6.68
C ASP A 124 -60.75 -3.37 5.61
N ALA A 125 -59.75 -2.55 5.97
CA ALA A 125 -59.10 -1.63 5.03
C ALA A 125 -58.33 -2.37 3.92
N LEU A 126 -57.67 -3.48 4.25
CA LEU A 126 -57.02 -4.35 3.28
C LEU A 126 -58.05 -5.07 2.40
N THR A 127 -59.13 -5.59 2.97
CA THR A 127 -60.16 -6.35 2.25
C THR A 127 -60.96 -5.47 1.29
N ALA A 128 -61.24 -4.22 1.68
CA ALA A 128 -61.93 -3.26 0.83
C ALA A 128 -61.17 -2.92 -0.46
N ARG A 129 -59.84 -3.02 -0.45
CA ARG A 129 -58.97 -2.58 -1.56
C ARG A 129 -58.21 -3.73 -2.23
N PHE A 130 -58.00 -4.82 -1.50
CA PHE A 130 -57.30 -6.03 -1.90
C PHE A 130 -58.04 -7.26 -1.34
N PRO A 131 -59.28 -7.55 -1.79
CA PRO A 131 -60.07 -8.67 -1.28
C PRO A 131 -59.43 -10.02 -1.67
N PRO A 132 -59.33 -10.99 -0.75
CA PRO A 132 -58.91 -12.34 -1.11
C PRO A 132 -59.96 -13.00 -2.01
N VAL A 133 -59.57 -13.52 -3.17
CA VAL A 133 -60.48 -14.12 -4.16
C VAL A 133 -60.71 -15.61 -3.84
N PRO A 134 -61.96 -16.11 -3.80
CA PRO A 134 -62.22 -17.55 -3.74
C PRO A 134 -61.99 -18.18 -5.12
N ALA A 135 -61.00 -19.06 -5.25
CA ALA A 135 -60.74 -19.76 -6.51
C ALA A 135 -61.70 -20.94 -6.71
N ALA A 136 -62.38 -20.93 -7.85
CA ALA A 136 -63.08 -22.08 -8.41
C ALA A 136 -62.09 -23.19 -8.79
N VAL A 137 -62.56 -24.43 -8.65
CA VAL A 137 -61.83 -25.66 -8.96
C VAL A 137 -61.54 -25.73 -10.46
N GLU A 138 -60.27 -25.58 -10.85
CA GLU A 138 -59.75 -26.24 -12.03
C GLU A 138 -58.87 -27.42 -11.60
N PRO A 139 -59.02 -28.61 -12.22
CA PRO A 139 -58.28 -29.79 -11.83
C PRO A 139 -56.80 -29.57 -12.11
N ARG A 140 -55.93 -29.84 -11.12
CA ARG A 140 -54.48 -29.94 -11.30
C ARG A 140 -54.20 -30.82 -12.53
N ARG A 141 -53.78 -30.19 -13.63
CA ARG A 141 -53.22 -30.92 -14.76
C ARG A 141 -51.94 -31.58 -14.26
N LYS A 142 -51.96 -32.91 -14.12
CA LYS A 142 -50.76 -33.72 -14.26
C LYS A 142 -50.08 -33.26 -15.55
N ARG A 143 -48.86 -32.71 -15.47
CA ARG A 143 -48.00 -32.59 -16.65
C ARG A 143 -47.60 -34.01 -17.05
N THR A 144 -48.46 -34.66 -17.80
CA THR A 144 -48.11 -35.85 -18.57
C THR A 144 -47.39 -35.40 -19.83
N GLY A 145 -46.08 -35.68 -19.90
CA GLY A 145 -45.29 -35.98 -21.10
C GLY A 145 -45.27 -34.97 -22.26
N SER A 146 -44.09 -34.34 -22.47
CA SER A 146 -43.36 -34.25 -23.76
C SER A 146 -42.31 -33.11 -23.78
N GLY A 147 -41.60 -32.87 -22.67
CA GLY A 147 -40.57 -31.81 -22.59
C GLY A 147 -40.01 -31.56 -21.20
N LEU A 148 -39.93 -32.59 -20.35
CA LEU A 148 -39.24 -32.48 -19.07
C LEU A 148 -37.73 -32.44 -19.35
N GLN A 149 -36.99 -31.54 -18.70
CA GLN A 149 -35.53 -31.62 -18.72
C GLN A 149 -35.13 -32.96 -18.09
N TYR A 150 -34.05 -33.58 -18.57
CA TYR A 150 -33.55 -34.87 -18.05
C TYR A 150 -33.57 -34.94 -16.51
N LEU A 151 -33.16 -33.86 -15.83
CA LEU A 151 -33.12 -33.80 -14.37
C LEU A 151 -34.49 -33.72 -13.66
N ASP A 152 -35.57 -33.45 -14.37
CA ASP A 152 -36.93 -33.40 -13.83
C ASP A 152 -37.65 -34.76 -13.93
N GLU A 153 -37.04 -35.76 -14.56
CA GLU A 153 -37.59 -37.10 -14.67
C GLU A 153 -37.61 -37.82 -13.31
N PRO A 154 -38.70 -38.52 -12.97
CA PRO A 154 -38.76 -39.38 -11.79
C PRO A 154 -37.75 -40.54 -11.90
N THR A 155 -37.23 -40.98 -10.77
CA THR A 155 -36.32 -42.15 -10.69
C THR A 155 -36.95 -43.25 -9.84
N GLU A 156 -36.47 -44.48 -9.98
CA GLU A 156 -36.84 -45.59 -9.10
C GLU A 156 -36.20 -45.49 -7.70
N VAL A 157 -35.37 -44.46 -7.45
CA VAL A 157 -34.69 -44.24 -6.18
C VAL A 157 -35.64 -43.52 -5.20
N THR A 158 -36.04 -44.25 -4.16
CA THR A 158 -36.94 -43.75 -3.11
C THR A 158 -36.22 -43.44 -1.80
N LEU A 159 -34.96 -43.87 -1.66
CA LEU A 159 -34.17 -43.68 -0.45
C LEU A 159 -33.52 -42.29 -0.42
N VAL A 160 -34.09 -41.43 0.41
CA VAL A 160 -33.57 -40.10 0.74
C VAL A 160 -32.44 -40.24 1.75
N ASP A 161 -31.37 -39.49 1.55
CA ASP A 161 -30.38 -39.23 2.57
C ASP A 161 -30.97 -38.28 3.62
N ALA A 162 -31.45 -38.87 4.70
CA ALA A 162 -32.10 -38.14 5.78
C ALA A 162 -31.16 -37.13 6.45
N ASP A 163 -29.86 -37.43 6.51
CA ASP A 163 -28.87 -36.56 7.14
C ASP A 163 -28.57 -35.37 6.22
N ALA A 164 -28.33 -35.63 4.93
CA ALA A 164 -28.14 -34.54 3.96
C ALA A 164 -29.37 -33.64 3.82
N LEU A 165 -30.58 -34.22 3.87
CA LEU A 165 -31.83 -33.45 3.86
C LEU A 165 -31.99 -32.62 5.15
N ALA A 166 -31.66 -33.18 6.31
CA ALA A 166 -31.73 -32.47 7.58
C ALA A 166 -30.72 -31.31 7.62
N ASP A 167 -29.48 -31.55 7.21
CA ASP A 167 -28.41 -30.56 7.13
C ASP A 167 -28.76 -29.44 6.14
N PHE A 168 -29.31 -29.81 4.97
CA PHE A 168 -29.81 -28.83 4.01
C PHE A 168 -30.89 -27.96 4.63
N ARG A 169 -31.86 -28.57 5.32
CA ARG A 169 -32.97 -27.83 5.95
C ARG A 169 -32.49 -26.90 7.06
N ALA A 170 -31.49 -27.32 7.84
CA ALA A 170 -30.88 -26.52 8.90
C ALA A 170 -30.07 -25.33 8.34
N GLN A 171 -29.47 -25.48 7.17
CA GLN A 171 -28.66 -24.44 6.52
C GLN A 171 -29.48 -23.52 5.60
N MET A 172 -30.79 -23.76 5.44
CA MET A 172 -31.63 -22.90 4.63
C MET A 172 -31.62 -21.47 5.16
N ARG A 173 -31.55 -20.50 4.25
CA ARG A 173 -31.66 -19.09 4.58
C ARG A 173 -32.94 -18.83 5.40
N PRO A 174 -32.90 -17.93 6.39
CA PRO A 174 -34.06 -17.63 7.24
C PRO A 174 -35.33 -17.34 6.43
N GLU A 175 -35.19 -16.59 5.34
CA GLU A 175 -36.29 -16.18 4.45
C GLU A 175 -36.94 -17.36 3.69
N VAL A 176 -36.21 -18.46 3.51
CA VAL A 176 -36.68 -19.70 2.87
C VAL A 176 -37.23 -20.67 3.90
N SER A 177 -36.54 -20.82 5.05
CA SER A 177 -36.95 -21.71 6.14
C SER A 177 -38.38 -21.42 6.62
N GLY A 178 -38.77 -20.14 6.67
CA GLY A 178 -40.14 -19.72 7.03
C GLY A 178 -41.24 -20.15 6.03
N ARG A 179 -40.88 -20.45 4.77
CA ARG A 179 -41.82 -20.96 3.75
C ARG A 179 -42.03 -22.48 3.84
N TYR A 180 -41.11 -23.20 4.48
CA TYR A 180 -41.12 -24.66 4.60
C TYR A 180 -41.01 -25.08 6.08
N PRO A 181 -42.13 -25.12 6.82
CA PRO A 181 -42.16 -25.33 8.27
C PRO A 181 -41.41 -26.61 8.71
N GLU A 182 -40.76 -26.57 9.87
CA GLU A 182 -40.03 -27.71 10.44
C GLU A 182 -40.88 -28.98 10.60
N GLY A 183 -42.20 -28.83 10.77
CA GLY A 183 -43.14 -29.95 10.90
C GLY A 183 -43.46 -30.73 9.62
N LEU A 184 -42.98 -30.31 8.43
CA LEU A 184 -43.16 -31.06 7.20
C LEU A 184 -42.34 -32.35 7.23
N THR A 185 -42.97 -33.49 6.91
CA THR A 185 -42.22 -34.74 6.71
C THR A 185 -41.27 -34.60 5.52
N SER A 186 -40.22 -35.42 5.48
CA SER A 186 -39.23 -35.40 4.38
C SER A 186 -39.89 -35.51 3.01
N GLU A 187 -40.86 -36.42 2.85
CA GLU A 187 -41.61 -36.58 1.60
C GLU A 187 -42.46 -35.35 1.25
N GLN A 188 -43.13 -34.74 2.23
CA GLN A 188 -43.93 -33.53 2.01
C GLN A 188 -43.08 -32.34 1.61
N PHE A 189 -41.90 -32.21 2.21
CA PHE A 189 -40.94 -31.17 1.83
C PHE A 189 -40.43 -31.39 0.40
N LEU A 190 -40.00 -32.62 0.06
CA LEU A 190 -39.47 -32.96 -1.25
C LEU A 190 -40.52 -32.81 -2.37
N ASP A 191 -41.79 -33.12 -2.10
CA ASP A 191 -42.93 -32.88 -3.00
C ASP A 191 -43.18 -31.38 -3.21
N GLN A 192 -43.14 -30.58 -2.14
CA GLN A 192 -43.36 -29.14 -2.22
C GLN A 192 -42.28 -28.38 -3.00
N ILE A 193 -41.05 -28.89 -3.01
CA ILE A 193 -39.95 -28.29 -3.77
C ILE A 193 -39.81 -28.90 -5.18
N GLU A 194 -40.80 -29.71 -5.59
CA GLU A 194 -40.90 -30.34 -6.92
C GLU A 194 -39.72 -31.26 -7.28
N VAL A 195 -39.13 -31.93 -6.26
CA VAL A 195 -38.08 -32.95 -6.46
C VAL A 195 -38.51 -34.36 -6.08
N TRP A 196 -39.80 -34.57 -5.79
CA TRP A 196 -40.44 -35.85 -5.57
C TRP A 196 -41.57 -36.05 -6.58
N ALA A 197 -41.57 -37.16 -7.30
CA ALA A 197 -42.58 -37.46 -8.32
C ALA A 197 -42.75 -38.98 -8.48
N ASP A 198 -43.99 -39.42 -8.74
CA ASP A 198 -44.34 -40.84 -9.00
C ASP A 198 -43.84 -41.84 -7.94
N GLY A 199 -43.76 -41.41 -6.68
CA GLY A 199 -43.41 -42.27 -5.54
C GLY A 199 -41.91 -42.37 -5.23
N GLY A 200 -41.07 -41.57 -5.90
CA GLY A 200 -39.62 -41.48 -5.64
C GLY A 200 -39.05 -40.09 -5.95
N LEU A 201 -37.74 -39.95 -5.80
CA LEU A 201 -37.04 -38.70 -6.13
C LEU A 201 -36.98 -38.50 -7.65
N THR A 202 -37.12 -37.26 -8.11
CA THR A 202 -36.67 -36.90 -9.47
C THR A 202 -35.14 -36.97 -9.54
N ARG A 203 -34.54 -36.99 -10.74
CA ARG A 203 -33.06 -36.95 -10.86
C ARG A 203 -32.44 -35.74 -10.16
N THR A 204 -33.12 -34.58 -10.16
CA THR A 204 -32.74 -33.39 -9.36
C THR A 204 -32.81 -33.70 -7.86
N GLY A 205 -33.87 -34.37 -7.41
CA GLY A 205 -34.00 -34.81 -6.03
C GLY A 205 -32.93 -35.80 -5.61
N VAL A 206 -32.55 -36.72 -6.50
CA VAL A 206 -31.46 -37.67 -6.28
C VAL A 206 -30.12 -36.93 -6.20
N LEU A 207 -29.85 -35.96 -7.07
CA LEU A 207 -28.64 -35.15 -7.01
C LEU A 207 -28.54 -34.29 -5.75
N LEU A 208 -29.67 -33.87 -5.13
CA LEU A 208 -29.66 -33.04 -3.94
C LEU A 208 -29.75 -33.82 -2.63
N PHE A 209 -30.44 -34.96 -2.63
CA PHE A 209 -30.83 -35.66 -1.40
C PHE A 209 -30.78 -37.19 -1.53
N GLY A 210 -30.17 -37.74 -2.58
CA GLY A 210 -30.00 -39.18 -2.73
C GLY A 210 -28.77 -39.70 -1.98
N ARG A 211 -28.89 -40.85 -1.31
CA ARG A 211 -27.74 -41.52 -0.67
C ARG A 211 -26.68 -42.02 -1.65
N SER A 212 -27.08 -42.31 -2.89
CA SER A 212 -26.18 -42.82 -3.93
C SER A 212 -26.57 -42.26 -5.30
N PRO A 213 -26.33 -40.96 -5.55
CA PRO A 213 -26.82 -40.31 -6.76
C PRO A 213 -26.24 -40.89 -8.05
N THR A 214 -25.07 -41.51 -7.96
CA THR A 214 -24.36 -42.21 -9.05
C THR A 214 -25.15 -43.40 -9.62
N LEU A 215 -26.07 -44.00 -8.85
CA LEU A 215 -26.93 -45.10 -9.33
C LEU A 215 -28.01 -44.63 -10.30
N ALA A 216 -28.55 -43.43 -10.10
CA ALA A 216 -29.55 -42.86 -11.01
C ALA A 216 -28.91 -41.98 -12.07
N CYS A 217 -27.91 -41.19 -11.69
CA CYS A 217 -27.15 -40.30 -12.56
C CYS A 217 -25.67 -40.74 -12.51
N SER A 218 -25.24 -41.58 -13.44
CA SER A 218 -23.85 -42.07 -13.58
C SER A 218 -22.81 -40.93 -13.52
N ALA A 219 -23.20 -39.78 -14.05
CA ALA A 219 -22.50 -38.51 -13.98
C ALA A 219 -22.59 -37.77 -12.63
N ALA A 220 -22.94 -38.39 -11.50
CA ALA A 220 -23.04 -37.66 -10.22
C ALA A 220 -21.75 -37.75 -9.39
N MET A 221 -20.60 -37.42 -10.00
CA MET A 221 -19.29 -37.45 -9.33
C MET A 221 -18.42 -36.23 -9.67
N VAL A 222 -17.61 -35.78 -8.70
CA VAL A 222 -16.54 -34.80 -8.87
C VAL A 222 -15.21 -35.47 -8.63
N LYS A 223 -14.28 -35.29 -9.57
CA LYS A 223 -12.91 -35.83 -9.48
C LYS A 223 -11.93 -34.71 -9.14
N CYS A 224 -11.29 -34.81 -7.99
CA CYS A 224 -10.27 -33.87 -7.54
C CYS A 224 -8.88 -34.49 -7.67
N VAL A 225 -7.94 -33.76 -8.28
CA VAL A 225 -6.59 -34.24 -8.55
C VAL A 225 -5.58 -33.19 -8.10
N ARG A 226 -4.61 -33.59 -7.26
CA ARG A 226 -3.47 -32.76 -6.88
C ARG A 226 -2.25 -33.21 -7.67
N TYR A 227 -1.66 -32.31 -8.45
CA TYR A 227 -0.38 -32.51 -9.10
C TYR A 227 0.73 -31.93 -8.22
N TYR A 228 1.85 -32.64 -8.06
CA TYR A 228 3.01 -32.21 -7.26
C TYR A 228 3.99 -31.32 -8.03
N GLY A 229 3.58 -30.83 -9.20
CA GLY A 229 4.32 -29.91 -10.04
C GLY A 229 3.38 -29.06 -10.91
N LEU A 230 3.88 -28.53 -12.03
CA LEU A 230 3.20 -27.53 -12.85
C LEU A 230 2.42 -28.14 -14.04
N ASP A 231 2.62 -29.43 -14.31
CA ASP A 231 2.13 -30.15 -15.48
C ASP A 231 1.28 -31.38 -15.08
N ARG A 232 0.34 -31.75 -15.95
CA ARG A 232 -0.47 -32.98 -15.87
C ARG A 232 0.34 -34.28 -15.97
N SER A 233 1.62 -34.23 -16.38
CA SER A 233 2.53 -35.38 -16.39
C SER A 233 3.19 -35.66 -15.02
N ASP A 234 3.14 -34.70 -14.08
CA ASP A 234 3.75 -34.84 -12.76
C ASP A 234 3.05 -35.89 -11.90
N ARG A 235 3.75 -36.33 -10.85
CA ARG A 235 3.17 -37.22 -9.83
C ARG A 235 1.88 -36.60 -9.30
N ARG A 236 0.85 -37.42 -9.11
CA ARG A 236 -0.48 -36.96 -8.70
C ARG A 236 -1.17 -37.91 -7.73
N ASP A 237 -1.99 -37.31 -6.88
CA ASP A 237 -2.98 -38.00 -6.08
C ASP A 237 -4.39 -37.63 -6.54
N CYS A 238 -5.31 -38.57 -6.45
CA CYS A 238 -6.66 -38.43 -6.98
C CYS A 238 -7.68 -38.88 -5.95
N GLU A 239 -8.66 -38.04 -5.69
CA GLU A 239 -9.84 -38.34 -4.87
C GLU A 239 -11.11 -38.16 -5.73
N THR A 240 -12.15 -38.95 -5.46
CA THR A 240 -13.45 -38.85 -6.13
C THR A 240 -14.54 -38.74 -5.09
N TYR A 241 -15.38 -37.72 -5.22
CA TYR A 241 -16.50 -37.46 -4.33
C TYR A 241 -17.80 -37.89 -5.00
N GLU A 242 -18.51 -38.79 -4.33
CA GLU A 242 -19.87 -39.21 -4.64
C GLU A 242 -20.83 -38.71 -3.55
N GLY A 243 -22.14 -38.74 -3.81
CA GLY A 243 -23.16 -38.25 -2.88
C GLY A 243 -23.88 -37.01 -3.39
N PRO A 244 -24.68 -36.32 -2.55
CA PRO A 244 -25.38 -35.09 -2.94
C PRO A 244 -24.46 -34.01 -3.51
N VAL A 245 -24.97 -33.21 -4.46
CA VAL A 245 -24.24 -32.11 -5.11
C VAL A 245 -23.79 -31.05 -4.10
N THR A 246 -24.56 -30.83 -3.03
CA THR A 246 -24.17 -29.95 -1.92
C THR A 246 -22.85 -30.38 -1.31
N ASP A 247 -22.73 -31.68 -1.04
CA ASP A 247 -21.57 -32.27 -0.38
C ASP A 247 -20.40 -32.33 -1.36
N GLN A 248 -20.67 -32.63 -2.64
CA GLN A 248 -19.65 -32.58 -3.68
C GLN A 248 -19.03 -31.17 -3.81
N ILE A 249 -19.82 -30.09 -3.71
CA ILE A 249 -19.31 -28.71 -3.73
C ILE A 249 -18.43 -28.43 -2.50
N VAL A 250 -18.91 -28.80 -1.31
CA VAL A 250 -18.21 -28.56 -0.04
C VAL A 250 -16.91 -29.37 0.00
N ASN A 251 -16.98 -30.68 -0.23
CA ASN A 251 -15.83 -31.59 -0.21
C ASN A 251 -14.79 -31.22 -1.26
N ALA A 252 -15.20 -30.83 -2.47
CA ALA A 252 -14.29 -30.37 -3.49
C ALA A 252 -13.56 -29.07 -3.11
N ARG A 253 -14.28 -28.09 -2.54
CA ARG A 253 -13.68 -26.86 -2.02
C ARG A 253 -12.71 -27.17 -0.87
N GLU A 254 -13.08 -28.08 0.02
CA GLU A 254 -12.23 -28.50 1.14
C GLU A 254 -10.99 -29.26 0.66
N PHE A 255 -11.11 -30.08 -0.39
CA PHE A 255 -9.97 -30.69 -1.05
C PHE A 255 -9.01 -29.62 -1.56
N VAL A 256 -9.51 -28.61 -2.30
CA VAL A 256 -8.66 -27.49 -2.75
C VAL A 256 -8.02 -26.81 -1.54
N ALA A 257 -8.82 -26.44 -0.53
CA ALA A 257 -8.37 -25.80 0.71
C ALA A 257 -7.32 -26.59 1.51
N LYS A 258 -7.37 -27.93 1.48
CA LYS A 258 -6.39 -28.83 2.13
C LYS A 258 -5.07 -28.86 1.37
N HIS A 259 -5.10 -28.63 0.06
CA HIS A 259 -3.94 -28.74 -0.83
C HIS A 259 -3.40 -27.37 -1.30
N VAL A 260 -4.03 -26.26 -0.93
CA VAL A 260 -3.50 -24.89 -1.06
C VAL A 260 -3.05 -24.34 0.31
N ARG A 261 -1.98 -23.51 0.36
CA ARG A 261 -1.34 -23.09 1.64
C ARG A 261 -2.32 -22.41 2.60
N ARG A 262 -2.32 -22.85 3.88
CA ARG A 262 -3.04 -22.26 5.02
C ARG A 262 -2.11 -21.28 5.76
N GLY A 263 -2.48 -19.99 5.81
CA GLY A 263 -1.84 -19.00 6.68
C GLY A 263 -2.56 -18.90 8.03
N GLU A 264 -1.84 -18.94 9.14
CA GLU A 264 -2.37 -18.76 10.50
C GLU A 264 -1.63 -17.61 11.21
N ARG A 265 -2.32 -16.83 12.05
CA ARG A 265 -1.74 -15.86 12.99
C ARG A 265 -2.22 -16.19 14.42
N PRO A 266 -1.39 -16.07 15.49
CA PRO A 266 -1.86 -16.10 16.87
C PRO A 266 -2.30 -14.70 17.34
N SER A 267 -3.27 -14.66 18.26
CA SER A 267 -3.60 -13.49 19.11
C SER A 267 -3.48 -13.87 20.59
N GLU A 268 -3.36 -12.88 21.46
CA GLU A 268 -2.85 -13.04 22.84
C GLU A 268 -3.75 -13.80 23.83
N ASP A 269 -5.04 -14.02 23.58
CA ASP A 269 -5.92 -14.56 24.63
C ASP A 269 -6.39 -16.02 24.47
N HIS A 270 -6.60 -16.55 23.26
CA HIS A 270 -7.14 -17.91 23.11
C HIS A 270 -6.51 -18.61 21.90
N ALA A 271 -6.00 -19.82 22.14
CA ALA A 271 -5.55 -20.74 21.11
C ALA A 271 -6.71 -21.13 20.18
N GLN A 272 -6.79 -20.50 19.01
CA GLN A 272 -7.28 -21.09 17.76
C GLN A 272 -7.05 -20.10 16.61
N ALA A 273 -6.12 -20.45 15.72
CA ALA A 273 -5.93 -19.77 14.47
C ALA A 273 -7.07 -20.12 13.50
N VAL A 274 -7.43 -19.17 12.63
CA VAL A 274 -8.35 -19.44 11.52
C VAL A 274 -7.58 -19.28 10.20
N PRO A 275 -7.62 -20.27 9.29
CA PRO A 275 -6.82 -20.26 8.07
C PRO A 275 -7.29 -19.18 7.08
N VAL A 276 -6.37 -18.40 6.52
CA VAL A 276 -6.62 -17.58 5.31
C VAL A 276 -5.92 -18.24 4.12
N TYR A 277 -6.67 -18.46 3.04
CA TYR A 277 -6.24 -19.17 1.85
C TYR A 277 -5.59 -18.22 0.84
N ALA A 278 -4.50 -18.65 0.18
CA ALA A 278 -3.79 -17.86 -0.84
C ALA A 278 -4.55 -17.71 -2.20
N TYR A 279 -5.57 -18.54 -2.41
CA TYR A 279 -6.46 -18.51 -3.56
C TYR A 279 -7.77 -17.82 -3.18
N PRO A 280 -8.46 -17.16 -4.13
CA PRO A 280 -9.79 -16.59 -3.90
C PRO A 280 -10.81 -17.71 -3.70
N MET A 281 -10.95 -18.20 -2.46
CA MET A 281 -11.74 -19.41 -2.16
C MET A 281 -13.24 -19.22 -2.32
N ILE A 282 -13.75 -17.99 -2.31
CA ILE A 282 -15.14 -17.72 -2.68
C ILE A 282 -15.28 -17.88 -4.20
N ALA A 283 -14.33 -17.37 -4.99
CA ALA A 283 -14.29 -17.62 -6.43
C ALA A 283 -14.19 -19.11 -6.75
N VAL A 284 -13.31 -19.86 -6.08
CA VAL A 284 -13.19 -21.33 -6.24
C VAL A 284 -14.54 -22.02 -5.97
N ARG A 285 -15.22 -21.69 -4.87
CA ARG A 285 -16.55 -22.26 -4.55
C ARG A 285 -17.58 -21.95 -5.63
N GLU A 286 -17.70 -20.68 -6.03
CA GLU A 286 -18.69 -20.24 -7.01
C GLU A 286 -18.45 -20.89 -8.39
N ILE A 287 -17.19 -21.05 -8.80
CA ILE A 287 -16.85 -21.68 -10.09
C ILE A 287 -17.14 -23.19 -10.06
N ILE A 288 -16.88 -23.88 -8.95
CA ILE A 288 -17.26 -25.30 -8.76
C ILE A 288 -18.78 -25.46 -8.82
N ALA A 289 -19.52 -24.63 -8.09
CA ALA A 289 -20.98 -24.71 -8.06
C ALA A 289 -21.60 -24.41 -9.43
N ASN A 290 -21.05 -23.42 -10.15
CA ASN A 290 -21.46 -23.08 -11.50
C ASN A 290 -21.19 -24.23 -12.49
N ALA A 291 -20.00 -24.86 -12.43
CA ALA A 291 -19.67 -26.05 -13.21
C ALA A 291 -20.71 -27.18 -13.01
N LEU A 292 -21.06 -27.50 -11.77
CA LEU A 292 -22.04 -28.56 -11.46
C LEU A 292 -23.47 -28.22 -11.89
N VAL A 293 -23.84 -26.94 -11.89
CA VAL A 293 -25.16 -26.48 -12.37
C VAL A 293 -25.27 -26.51 -13.90
N HIS A 294 -24.18 -26.24 -14.61
CA HIS A 294 -24.16 -26.19 -16.07
C HIS A 294 -23.81 -27.52 -16.74
N ARG A 295 -23.35 -28.50 -15.96
CA ARG A 295 -23.03 -29.85 -16.40
C ARG A 295 -24.19 -30.54 -17.12
N ASP A 296 -23.84 -31.28 -18.17
CA ASP A 296 -24.74 -32.22 -18.82
C ASP A 296 -24.76 -33.58 -18.11
N TYR A 297 -25.77 -33.82 -17.28
CA TYR A 297 -25.90 -35.11 -16.58
C TYR A 297 -26.41 -36.25 -17.46
N SER A 298 -26.82 -35.98 -18.71
CA SER A 298 -27.32 -37.02 -19.62
C SER A 298 -26.20 -37.83 -20.30
N GLN A 299 -24.95 -37.37 -20.21
CA GLN A 299 -23.80 -38.06 -20.78
C GLN A 299 -23.03 -38.84 -19.71
N ASP A 300 -22.85 -40.14 -19.95
CA ASP A 300 -22.30 -41.11 -18.97
C ASP A 300 -20.86 -40.86 -18.51
N ASN A 301 -20.14 -39.90 -19.11
CA ASN A 301 -18.73 -39.61 -18.80
C ASN A 301 -18.47 -38.14 -18.41
N SER A 302 -19.51 -37.40 -18.04
CA SER A 302 -19.46 -35.94 -17.95
C SER A 302 -18.82 -35.37 -16.67
N CYS A 303 -17.77 -35.98 -16.10
CA CYS A 303 -17.19 -35.59 -14.79
C CYS A 303 -16.71 -34.12 -14.72
N VAL A 304 -16.99 -33.44 -13.60
CA VAL A 304 -16.29 -32.18 -13.26
C VAL A 304 -14.92 -32.54 -12.70
N HIS A 305 -13.88 -31.94 -13.28
CA HIS A 305 -12.50 -32.14 -12.87
C HIS A 305 -11.99 -30.89 -12.17
N ILE A 306 -11.47 -31.07 -10.95
CA ILE A 306 -10.80 -30.01 -10.22
C ILE A 306 -9.35 -30.40 -10.08
N ARG A 307 -8.46 -29.62 -10.67
CA ARG A 307 -7.02 -29.89 -10.70
C ARG A 307 -6.30 -28.79 -9.96
N VAL A 308 -5.49 -29.18 -8.99
CA VAL A 308 -4.67 -28.27 -8.19
C VAL A 308 -3.21 -28.42 -8.63
N PHE A 309 -2.65 -27.36 -9.22
CA PHE A 309 -1.23 -27.23 -9.58
C PHE A 309 -0.54 -26.28 -8.60
N ASP A 310 0.79 -26.24 -8.61
CA ASP A 310 1.56 -25.38 -7.70
C ASP A 310 1.32 -23.88 -7.92
N ASP A 311 0.87 -23.50 -9.11
CA ASP A 311 0.71 -22.12 -9.56
C ASP A 311 -0.75 -21.73 -9.89
N ARG A 312 -1.69 -22.69 -10.00
CA ARG A 312 -3.08 -22.44 -10.42
C ARG A 312 -4.05 -23.57 -10.03
N VAL A 313 -5.34 -23.27 -10.03
CA VAL A 313 -6.44 -24.23 -9.90
C VAL A 313 -7.25 -24.23 -11.20
N GLU A 314 -7.40 -25.39 -11.83
CA GLU A 314 -8.23 -25.57 -13.02
C GLU A 314 -9.53 -26.30 -12.65
N ILE A 315 -10.68 -25.72 -13.01
CA ILE A 315 -12.01 -26.34 -12.85
C ILE A 315 -12.58 -26.57 -14.25
N SER A 316 -12.62 -27.84 -14.67
CA SER A 316 -13.12 -28.24 -16.00
C SER A 316 -14.48 -28.91 -15.87
N SER A 317 -15.44 -28.45 -16.68
CA SER A 317 -16.77 -29.05 -16.79
C SER A 317 -17.13 -29.30 -18.25
N PRO A 318 -17.76 -30.45 -18.56
CA PRO A 318 -18.31 -30.71 -19.89
C PRO A 318 -19.63 -29.96 -20.09
N GLY A 319 -19.81 -29.42 -21.29
CA GLY A 319 -20.99 -28.63 -21.69
C GLY A 319 -20.65 -27.20 -22.13
N ASP A 320 -21.66 -26.47 -22.59
CA ASP A 320 -21.51 -25.11 -23.11
C ASP A 320 -21.92 -24.03 -22.09
N TRP A 321 -21.23 -22.89 -22.15
CA TRP A 321 -21.63 -21.68 -21.44
C TRP A 321 -22.73 -20.99 -22.24
N LEU A 322 -23.98 -21.18 -21.81
CA LEU A 322 -25.17 -20.78 -22.58
C LEU A 322 -25.30 -19.26 -22.75
N GLY A 323 -25.01 -18.74 -23.96
CA GLY A 323 -25.28 -17.35 -24.33
C GLY A 323 -24.32 -16.74 -25.37
N HIS A 324 -23.14 -17.34 -25.57
CA HIS A 324 -22.12 -16.93 -26.55
C HIS A 324 -21.21 -18.13 -26.88
N ASP A 325 -20.82 -18.30 -28.14
CA ASP A 325 -19.81 -19.30 -28.51
C ASP A 325 -18.43 -18.86 -28.01
N ILE A 326 -17.85 -19.60 -27.06
CA ILE A 326 -16.45 -19.43 -26.66
C ILE A 326 -15.58 -20.02 -27.79
N PRO A 327 -14.74 -19.21 -28.46
CA PRO A 327 -13.84 -19.70 -29.51
C PRO A 327 -12.94 -20.83 -28.98
N ALA A 328 -12.73 -21.86 -29.80
CA ALA A 328 -11.84 -22.96 -29.43
C ALA A 328 -10.37 -22.53 -29.57
N GLY A 329 -9.55 -22.85 -28.56
CA GLY A 329 -8.09 -22.82 -28.66
C GLY A 329 -7.36 -21.66 -27.95
N GLU A 330 -8.01 -20.55 -27.61
CA GLU A 330 -7.36 -19.43 -26.90
C GLU A 330 -8.05 -19.11 -25.54
N PRO A 331 -7.29 -18.79 -24.47
CA PRO A 331 -7.88 -18.38 -23.20
C PRO A 331 -8.49 -16.97 -23.28
N HIS A 332 -9.73 -16.83 -22.79
CA HIS A 332 -10.46 -15.55 -22.68
C HIS A 332 -10.63 -15.13 -21.22
N GLU A 333 -10.73 -13.84 -20.90
CA GLU A 333 -10.96 -13.43 -19.51
C GLU A 333 -12.40 -13.74 -19.07
N LEU A 334 -12.56 -14.20 -17.82
CA LEU A 334 -13.89 -14.50 -17.23
C LEU A 334 -14.81 -13.25 -17.19
N THR A 335 -14.23 -12.05 -17.19
CA THR A 335 -14.92 -10.75 -17.24
C THR A 335 -15.78 -10.56 -18.49
N GLU A 336 -15.36 -11.12 -19.64
CA GLU A 336 -16.05 -11.03 -20.94
C GLU A 336 -17.42 -11.72 -20.91
N PHE A 337 -17.59 -12.70 -20.01
CA PHE A 337 -18.81 -13.50 -19.88
C PHE A 337 -19.72 -13.06 -18.73
N ASN A 338 -19.47 -11.87 -18.16
CA ASN A 338 -20.29 -11.31 -17.10
C ASN A 338 -21.73 -11.07 -17.58
N GLY A 339 -22.71 -11.60 -16.86
CA GLY A 339 -24.14 -11.53 -17.23
C GLY A 339 -24.59 -12.52 -18.31
N GLN A 340 -23.68 -13.36 -18.85
CA GLN A 340 -23.96 -14.28 -19.96
C GLN A 340 -24.15 -15.74 -19.54
N SER A 341 -24.08 -16.08 -18.25
CA SER A 341 -24.36 -17.45 -17.77
C SER A 341 -25.87 -17.63 -17.53
N LYS A 342 -26.54 -18.34 -18.43
CA LYS A 342 -27.91 -18.83 -18.25
C LYS A 342 -27.88 -20.29 -17.80
N LYS A 343 -28.37 -20.56 -16.60
CA LYS A 343 -28.32 -21.87 -15.93
C LYS A 343 -29.01 -22.95 -16.78
N ARG A 344 -28.28 -24.02 -17.14
CA ARG A 344 -28.84 -25.17 -17.87
C ARG A 344 -29.87 -25.91 -17.02
N ASN A 345 -29.56 -26.08 -15.74
CA ASN A 345 -30.37 -26.82 -14.76
C ASN A 345 -30.95 -25.84 -13.71
N TYR A 346 -31.96 -25.06 -14.11
CA TYR A 346 -32.50 -23.96 -13.29
C TYR A 346 -33.01 -24.42 -11.91
N ARG A 347 -33.73 -25.56 -11.84
CA ARG A 347 -34.28 -26.08 -10.57
C ARG A 347 -33.18 -26.46 -9.58
N LEU A 348 -32.17 -27.21 -10.02
CA LEU A 348 -31.01 -27.56 -9.19
C LEU A 348 -30.32 -26.29 -8.65
N ALA A 349 -30.08 -25.31 -9.51
CA ALA A 349 -29.43 -24.06 -9.14
C ALA A 349 -30.28 -23.18 -8.20
N HIS A 350 -31.60 -23.19 -8.37
CA HIS A 350 -32.53 -22.48 -7.50
C HIS A 350 -32.49 -23.04 -6.09
N VAL A 351 -32.55 -24.37 -5.93
CA VAL A 351 -32.49 -25.01 -4.61
C VAL A 351 -31.14 -24.79 -3.92
N LEU A 352 -30.01 -24.87 -4.64
CA LEU A 352 -28.68 -24.58 -4.07
C LEU A 352 -28.53 -23.13 -3.58
N SER A 353 -29.27 -22.18 -4.16
CA SER A 353 -29.24 -20.79 -3.70
C SER A 353 -29.81 -20.63 -2.28
N TRP A 354 -30.74 -21.51 -1.86
CA TRP A 354 -31.38 -21.45 -0.55
C TRP A 354 -30.42 -21.68 0.61
N VAL A 355 -29.26 -22.30 0.37
CA VAL A 355 -28.23 -22.57 1.39
C VAL A 355 -26.94 -21.76 1.17
N ARG A 356 -27.00 -20.67 0.37
CA ARG A 356 -25.86 -19.76 0.09
C ARG A 356 -24.63 -20.43 -0.55
N LEU A 357 -24.79 -21.60 -1.18
CA LEU A 357 -23.74 -22.20 -2.02
C LEU A 357 -23.61 -21.51 -3.38
N VAL A 358 -24.64 -20.77 -3.80
CA VAL A 358 -24.66 -19.86 -4.94
C VAL A 358 -25.36 -18.57 -4.52
N GLU A 359 -24.86 -17.42 -4.94
CA GLU A 359 -25.34 -16.10 -4.46
C GLU A 359 -26.80 -15.76 -4.80
N GLY A 360 -27.42 -16.45 -5.76
CA GLY A 360 -28.84 -16.27 -6.11
C GLY A 360 -29.20 -16.92 -7.44
N GLU A 361 -30.27 -16.44 -8.09
CA GLU A 361 -30.66 -16.91 -9.42
C GLU A 361 -29.62 -16.61 -10.52
N GLY A 362 -28.60 -15.79 -10.25
CA GLY A 362 -27.46 -15.49 -11.15
C GLY A 362 -26.30 -16.50 -11.12
N SER A 363 -25.23 -16.17 -11.85
CA SER A 363 -24.11 -17.07 -12.20
C SER A 363 -22.95 -17.17 -11.20
N GLY A 364 -22.94 -16.37 -10.14
CA GLY A 364 -21.81 -16.28 -9.19
C GLY A 364 -20.55 -15.58 -9.75
N ILE A 365 -20.49 -15.30 -11.06
CA ILE A 365 -19.32 -14.70 -11.73
C ILE A 365 -18.97 -13.30 -11.21
N PRO A 366 -19.91 -12.35 -11.01
CA PRO A 366 -19.57 -11.04 -10.45
C PRO A 366 -18.84 -11.12 -9.11
N SER A 367 -19.17 -12.13 -8.32
CA SER A 367 -18.65 -12.33 -6.97
C SER A 367 -17.37 -13.13 -6.97
N ALA A 368 -17.22 -14.10 -7.88
CA ALA A 368 -15.93 -14.70 -8.19
C ALA A 368 -14.91 -13.64 -8.66
N LEU A 369 -15.29 -12.75 -9.58
CA LEU A 369 -14.45 -11.65 -10.06
C LEU A 369 -14.10 -10.64 -8.96
N ARG A 370 -15.07 -10.35 -8.07
CA ARG A 370 -14.84 -9.49 -6.91
C ARG A 370 -13.88 -10.12 -5.92
N ASP A 371 -14.02 -11.41 -5.64
CA ASP A 371 -13.13 -12.15 -4.76
C ASP A 371 -11.70 -12.23 -5.34
N CYS A 372 -11.55 -12.47 -6.65
CA CYS A 372 -10.24 -12.40 -7.31
C CYS A 372 -9.61 -11.01 -7.21
N ARG A 373 -10.38 -9.93 -7.45
CA ARG A 373 -9.91 -8.53 -7.29
C ARG A 373 -9.51 -8.23 -5.85
N ASN A 374 -10.33 -8.64 -4.88
CA ASN A 374 -10.07 -8.42 -3.45
C ASN A 374 -8.85 -9.22 -2.97
N ALA A 375 -8.65 -10.42 -3.51
CA ALA A 375 -7.49 -11.25 -3.24
C ALA A 375 -6.23 -10.81 -4.03
N GLY A 376 -6.35 -9.83 -4.94
CA GLY A 376 -5.27 -9.38 -5.81
C GLY A 376 -4.80 -10.44 -6.82
N SER A 377 -5.61 -11.46 -7.10
CA SER A 377 -5.36 -12.50 -8.11
C SER A 377 -5.53 -11.95 -9.52
N PRO A 378 -4.80 -12.46 -10.53
CA PRO A 378 -5.17 -12.26 -11.92
C PRO A 378 -6.65 -12.64 -12.15
N VAL A 379 -7.26 -11.98 -13.13
CA VAL A 379 -8.62 -12.31 -13.57
C VAL A 379 -8.62 -13.76 -14.06
N PRO A 380 -9.54 -14.63 -13.59
CA PRO A 380 -9.62 -16.00 -14.08
C PRO A 380 -9.80 -16.04 -15.60
N THR A 381 -9.25 -17.05 -16.27
CA THR A 381 -9.49 -17.24 -17.70
C THR A 381 -10.35 -18.45 -17.95
N VAL A 382 -11.01 -18.43 -19.11
CA VAL A 382 -11.87 -19.49 -19.62
C VAL A 382 -11.26 -19.99 -20.91
N LEU A 383 -11.05 -21.30 -21.00
CA LEU A 383 -10.55 -21.97 -22.19
C LEU A 383 -11.49 -23.11 -22.58
N ARG A 384 -11.86 -23.16 -23.87
CA ARG A 384 -12.59 -24.29 -24.45
C ARG A 384 -11.60 -25.26 -25.10
N GLU A 385 -11.44 -26.43 -24.49
CA GLU A 385 -10.64 -27.55 -25.02
C GLU A 385 -11.59 -28.70 -25.39
N SER A 386 -11.77 -28.96 -26.68
CA SER A 386 -12.72 -29.98 -27.18
C SER A 386 -14.13 -29.77 -26.60
N ASP A 387 -14.66 -30.72 -25.82
CA ASP A 387 -16.01 -30.69 -25.22
C ASP A 387 -16.04 -30.15 -23.77
N PHE A 388 -14.92 -29.61 -23.26
CA PHE A 388 -14.81 -29.08 -21.91
C PHE A 388 -14.57 -27.56 -21.89
N ILE A 389 -15.19 -26.91 -20.92
CA ILE A 389 -14.88 -25.55 -20.52
C ILE A 389 -14.05 -25.62 -19.25
N THR A 390 -12.85 -25.06 -19.31
CA THR A 390 -11.92 -24.97 -18.17
C THR A 390 -11.83 -23.54 -17.71
N VAL A 391 -12.12 -23.30 -16.43
CA VAL A 391 -11.85 -22.02 -15.78
C VAL A 391 -10.59 -22.15 -14.92
N THR A 392 -9.61 -21.29 -15.19
CA THR A 392 -8.34 -21.26 -14.46
C THR A 392 -8.36 -20.13 -13.44
N VAL A 393 -8.18 -20.47 -12.18
CA VAL A 393 -8.09 -19.54 -11.05
C VAL A 393 -6.65 -19.54 -10.55
N TRP A 394 -6.04 -18.38 -10.52
CA TRP A 394 -4.70 -18.21 -9.99
C TRP A 394 -4.74 -17.84 -8.51
N PRO A 395 -3.66 -18.11 -7.77
CA PRO A 395 -3.46 -17.43 -6.51
C PRO A 395 -3.18 -15.96 -6.80
N ARG A 396 -3.13 -15.15 -5.76
CA ARG A 396 -2.47 -13.84 -5.86
C ARG A 396 -1.10 -14.01 -6.55
N PRO A 397 -0.77 -13.23 -7.61
CA PRO A 397 0.42 -13.47 -8.40
C PRO A 397 1.62 -13.22 -7.51
N ILE A 398 2.48 -14.24 -7.39
CA ILE A 398 3.76 -14.13 -6.72
C ILE A 398 4.71 -13.49 -7.73
N GLU A 399 4.74 -12.17 -7.76
CA GLU A 399 5.97 -11.50 -8.19
C GLU A 399 7.03 -11.82 -7.14
N ASP A 400 8.03 -12.61 -7.53
CA ASP A 400 9.16 -13.13 -6.76
C ASP A 400 9.47 -12.29 -5.49
N THR A 401 8.79 -12.58 -4.37
CA THR A 401 8.99 -12.09 -2.98
C THR A 401 7.70 -12.29 -2.17
N ALA A 402 7.74 -13.07 -1.07
CA ALA A 402 6.57 -13.31 -0.22
C ALA A 402 6.47 -12.28 0.94
N GLU A 403 5.25 -11.80 1.21
CA GLU A 403 4.90 -10.68 2.09
C GLU A 403 4.58 -11.05 3.56
N VAL A 404 4.92 -10.15 4.50
CA VAL A 404 4.25 -9.95 5.80
C VAL A 404 3.91 -8.46 5.88
N THR A 405 2.64 -8.09 6.07
CA THR A 405 2.19 -6.69 6.20
C THR A 405 2.37 -6.20 7.64
N ILE A 406 3.12 -5.11 7.83
CA ILE A 406 3.07 -4.32 9.07
C ILE A 406 1.86 -3.39 8.95
N ALA A 407 1.01 -3.36 9.98
CA ALA A 407 -0.15 -2.49 10.01
C ALA A 407 0.29 -1.01 9.94
N GLY A 408 -0.21 -0.28 8.93
CA GLY A 408 -0.19 1.18 8.90
C GLY A 408 0.72 1.86 7.87
N THR A 409 1.51 1.16 7.05
CA THR A 409 2.46 1.82 6.13
C THR A 409 2.50 1.32 4.68
N GLY A 410 1.72 0.30 4.29
CA GLY A 410 1.58 -0.10 2.89
C GLY A 410 2.87 -0.61 2.20
N GLN A 411 3.97 -0.84 2.92
CA GLN A 411 5.26 -1.23 2.32
C GLN A 411 5.48 -2.75 2.27
N ARG A 412 6.06 -3.19 1.14
CA ARG A 412 6.38 -4.58 0.77
C ARG A 412 7.77 -4.97 1.31
N LEU A 413 7.89 -6.10 2.01
CA LEU A 413 9.16 -6.56 2.58
C LEU A 413 9.76 -7.74 1.77
N LEU A 414 11.05 -7.65 1.42
CA LEU A 414 11.80 -8.58 0.57
C LEU A 414 12.31 -9.84 1.30
N LYS A 415 12.69 -10.87 0.52
CA LYS A 415 13.40 -12.08 0.98
C LYS A 415 14.88 -12.00 0.62
N PRO A 416 15.74 -11.47 1.50
CA PRO A 416 17.14 -11.25 1.19
C PRO A 416 17.90 -12.57 0.98
N ARG A 417 18.84 -12.59 0.02
CA ARG A 417 19.80 -13.69 -0.20
C ARG A 417 21.22 -13.13 -0.28
N THR A 418 21.72 -12.61 0.84
CA THR A 418 22.94 -11.79 0.84
C THR A 418 24.21 -12.57 1.22
N LEU A 419 24.16 -13.90 1.28
CA LEU A 419 25.31 -14.72 1.68
C LEU A 419 26.48 -14.56 0.69
N PRO A 420 27.72 -14.39 1.18
CA PRO A 420 28.90 -14.31 0.33
C PRO A 420 29.21 -15.67 -0.30
N ARG A 421 29.96 -15.71 -1.41
CA ARG A 421 30.34 -16.97 -2.07
C ARG A 421 31.08 -17.91 -1.11
N GLY A 422 30.64 -19.17 -1.07
CA GLY A 422 31.31 -20.25 -0.35
C GLY A 422 32.65 -20.63 -0.97
N VAL A 423 33.46 -21.37 -0.21
CA VAL A 423 34.78 -21.83 -0.64
C VAL A 423 34.65 -23.23 -1.23
N LYS A 424 35.01 -23.41 -2.51
CA LYS A 424 34.89 -24.71 -3.21
C LYS A 424 35.65 -25.86 -2.53
N THR A 425 36.74 -25.56 -1.84
CA THR A 425 37.58 -26.54 -1.14
C THR A 425 37.43 -26.35 0.36
N PHE A 426 36.40 -26.99 0.94
CA PHE A 426 36.12 -27.01 2.37
C PHE A 426 36.41 -28.40 2.94
N VAL A 427 37.29 -28.49 3.94
CA VAL A 427 37.75 -29.76 4.55
C VAL A 427 38.11 -29.56 6.02
N GLY A 428 38.12 -30.65 6.80
CA GLY A 428 38.73 -30.69 8.14
C GLY A 428 37.90 -30.03 9.24
N ARG A 429 36.59 -29.88 9.01
CA ARG A 429 35.60 -29.29 9.94
C ARG A 429 34.29 -30.08 9.98
N GLU A 430 34.37 -31.37 9.64
CA GLU A 430 33.21 -32.25 9.52
C GLU A 430 32.53 -32.45 10.88
N ALA A 431 33.30 -32.48 11.98
CA ALA A 431 32.76 -32.57 13.33
C ALA A 431 31.99 -31.32 13.74
N GLU A 432 32.55 -30.14 13.51
CA GLU A 432 31.90 -28.86 13.84
C GLU A 432 30.71 -28.56 12.92
N LEU A 433 30.78 -28.92 11.64
CA LEU A 433 29.64 -28.90 10.73
C LEU A 433 28.53 -29.83 11.20
N GLY A 434 28.84 -31.11 11.47
CA GLY A 434 27.85 -32.08 11.92
C GLY A 434 27.20 -31.68 13.25
N TRP A 435 27.96 -31.04 14.14
CA TRP A 435 27.41 -30.45 15.36
C TRP A 435 26.47 -29.28 15.06
N LEU A 436 26.84 -28.34 14.17
CA LEU A 436 25.97 -27.24 13.77
C LEU A 436 24.70 -27.75 13.07
N GLU A 437 24.79 -28.80 12.25
CA GLU A 437 23.65 -29.42 11.54
C GLU A 437 22.68 -30.14 12.48
N SER A 438 23.19 -30.76 13.54
CA SER A 438 22.39 -31.45 14.57
C SER A 438 21.87 -30.52 15.67
N SER A 439 22.40 -29.29 15.74
CA SER A 439 21.93 -28.24 16.65
C SER A 439 20.57 -27.68 16.24
N PRO A 440 19.81 -27.09 17.19
CA PRO A 440 18.50 -26.51 16.91
C PRO A 440 18.49 -25.53 15.71
N ASP A 441 17.42 -25.56 14.92
CA ASP A 441 17.21 -24.69 13.76
C ASP A 441 17.00 -23.21 14.14
N ALA A 442 17.02 -22.85 15.43
CA ALA A 442 16.93 -21.48 15.89
C ALA A 442 17.78 -21.26 17.15
N GLY A 443 18.20 -20.01 17.35
CA GLY A 443 19.10 -19.62 18.44
C GLY A 443 20.33 -18.86 17.95
N VAL A 444 21.11 -18.35 18.90
CA VAL A 444 22.34 -17.62 18.64
C VAL A 444 23.53 -18.56 18.82
N PHE A 445 24.32 -18.73 17.77
CA PHE A 445 25.50 -19.59 17.76
C PHE A 445 26.75 -18.75 17.58
N LEU A 446 27.61 -18.78 18.59
CA LEU A 446 28.83 -17.99 18.63
C LEU A 446 30.03 -18.85 18.24
N ILE A 447 30.54 -18.65 17.03
CA ILE A 447 31.73 -19.33 16.49
C ILE A 447 32.97 -18.49 16.87
N THR A 448 33.78 -19.04 17.76
CA THR A 448 34.98 -18.39 18.32
C THR A 448 36.24 -19.14 17.93
N GLY A 449 37.39 -18.46 17.96
CA GLY A 449 38.67 -19.09 17.65
C GLY A 449 39.72 -18.07 17.24
N ALA A 450 40.99 -18.49 17.26
CA ALA A 450 42.13 -17.65 16.89
C ALA A 450 42.01 -17.08 15.46
N PRO A 451 42.71 -15.99 15.13
CA PRO A 451 42.75 -15.47 13.76
C PRO A 451 43.19 -16.55 12.76
N GLY A 452 42.57 -16.62 11.58
CA GLY A 452 42.96 -17.58 10.54
C GLY A 452 42.48 -19.03 10.72
N THR A 453 41.76 -19.36 11.79
CA THR A 453 41.21 -20.72 12.05
C THR A 453 40.06 -21.15 11.14
N GLY A 454 39.53 -20.24 10.31
CA GLY A 454 38.45 -20.55 9.34
C GLY A 454 37.02 -20.31 9.84
N LYS A 455 36.81 -19.49 10.88
CA LYS A 455 35.46 -19.17 11.43
C LYS A 455 34.46 -18.71 10.36
N THR A 456 34.80 -17.68 9.59
CA THR A 456 33.97 -17.15 8.50
C THR A 456 33.71 -18.21 7.44
N THR A 457 34.73 -18.99 7.08
CA THR A 457 34.62 -20.06 6.09
C THR A 457 33.68 -21.18 6.53
N LEU A 458 33.73 -21.59 7.80
CA LEU A 458 32.77 -22.55 8.38
C LEU A 458 31.36 -21.97 8.35
N ALA A 459 31.18 -20.76 8.87
CA ALA A 459 29.86 -20.13 8.99
C ALA A 459 29.18 -19.93 7.64
N VAL A 460 29.92 -19.46 6.61
CA VAL A 460 29.40 -19.26 5.25
C VAL A 460 29.08 -20.59 4.57
N ASN A 461 29.96 -21.60 4.67
CA ASN A 461 29.67 -22.90 4.04
C ASN A 461 28.49 -23.61 4.70
N PHE A 462 28.41 -23.58 6.03
CA PHE A 462 27.23 -24.07 6.75
C PHE A 462 25.97 -23.31 6.31
N ALA A 463 26.03 -21.97 6.25
CA ALA A 463 24.91 -21.14 5.82
C ALA A 463 24.39 -21.48 4.41
N HIS A 464 25.29 -21.79 3.46
CA HIS A 464 24.89 -22.28 2.13
C HIS A 464 24.25 -23.67 2.16
N GLN A 465 24.74 -24.59 3.01
CA GLN A 465 24.19 -25.94 3.13
C GLN A 465 22.78 -25.96 3.73
N VAL A 466 22.49 -25.04 4.67
CA VAL A 466 21.19 -24.98 5.35
C VAL A 466 20.28 -23.87 4.84
N ALA A 467 20.67 -23.13 3.80
CA ALA A 467 19.91 -21.97 3.29
C ALA A 467 18.44 -22.31 3.01
N ASP A 468 18.17 -23.49 2.46
CA ASP A 468 16.81 -23.97 2.15
C ASP A 468 15.93 -24.18 3.40
N ARG A 469 16.54 -24.36 4.59
CA ARG A 469 15.84 -24.45 5.88
C ARG A 469 15.37 -23.09 6.40
N TYR A 470 15.79 -21.99 5.78
CA TYR A 470 15.45 -20.61 6.15
C TYR A 470 14.80 -19.88 4.97
N PRO A 471 13.55 -20.23 4.62
CA PRO A 471 12.88 -19.81 3.38
C PRO A 471 12.44 -18.34 3.36
N ASP A 472 12.55 -17.63 4.48
CA ASP A 472 12.18 -16.21 4.57
C ASP A 472 13.34 -15.27 4.27
N GLY A 473 14.58 -15.79 4.22
CA GLY A 473 15.74 -15.08 3.74
C GLY A 473 17.01 -15.33 4.57
N GLN A 474 18.14 -14.93 3.99
CA GLN A 474 19.45 -14.95 4.60
C GLN A 474 20.06 -13.55 4.56
N LEU A 475 20.41 -13.05 5.74
CA LEU A 475 21.07 -11.76 5.94
C LEU A 475 22.52 -11.98 6.33
N TYR A 476 23.40 -11.18 5.77
CA TYR A 476 24.84 -11.21 6.02
C TYR A 476 25.36 -9.79 6.18
N VAL A 477 26.19 -9.59 7.20
CA VAL A 477 26.97 -8.36 7.35
C VAL A 477 28.34 -8.71 7.94
N ASP A 478 29.39 -8.12 7.36
CA ASP A 478 30.72 -8.07 7.97
C ASP A 478 30.78 -6.86 8.91
N LEU A 479 30.86 -7.13 10.20
CA LEU A 479 30.87 -6.12 11.26
C LEU A 479 32.21 -5.41 11.42
N ARG A 480 33.25 -5.84 10.68
CA ARG A 480 34.57 -5.19 10.62
C ARG A 480 35.19 -4.95 12.01
N GLY A 481 34.88 -5.80 12.98
CA GLY A 481 35.20 -5.59 14.39
C GLY A 481 36.70 -5.61 14.71
N PHE A 482 37.50 -6.25 13.86
CA PHE A 482 38.95 -6.34 13.99
C PHE A 482 39.68 -5.85 12.73
N SER A 483 39.02 -5.03 11.91
CA SER A 483 39.65 -4.43 10.73
C SER A 483 40.68 -3.37 11.15
N PRO A 484 41.88 -3.34 10.56
CA PRO A 484 42.95 -2.41 10.96
C PRO A 484 42.70 -0.95 10.55
N SER A 485 41.95 -0.73 9.48
CA SER A 485 41.88 0.54 8.75
C SER A 485 40.46 1.10 8.64
N GLY A 486 39.53 0.65 9.49
CA GLY A 486 38.15 1.10 9.44
C GLY A 486 37.45 1.00 10.78
N ARG A 487 36.53 1.94 11.03
CA ARG A 487 35.61 1.91 12.17
C ARG A 487 34.77 0.62 12.09
N PRO A 488 34.58 -0.13 13.21
CA PRO A 488 33.62 -1.22 13.26
C PRO A 488 32.24 -0.76 12.82
N VAL A 489 31.52 -1.60 12.06
CA VAL A 489 30.17 -1.26 11.60
C VAL A 489 29.29 -0.98 12.80
N GLN A 490 28.72 0.22 12.85
CA GLN A 490 27.81 0.55 13.94
C GLN A 490 26.49 -0.20 13.74
N PRO A 491 25.80 -0.60 14.81
CA PRO A 491 24.53 -1.31 14.68
C PRO A 491 23.50 -0.57 13.82
N ALA A 492 23.50 0.77 13.86
CA ALA A 492 22.61 1.59 13.04
C ALA A 492 22.86 1.45 11.53
N GLU A 493 24.12 1.26 11.12
CA GLU A 493 24.52 1.03 9.73
C GLU A 493 24.18 -0.39 9.29
N ALA A 494 24.45 -1.39 10.13
CA ALA A 494 24.11 -2.78 9.85
C ALA A 494 22.58 -2.97 9.73
N LEU A 495 21.79 -2.30 10.58
CA LEU A 495 20.33 -2.31 10.49
C LEU A 495 19.81 -1.60 9.25
N LEU A 496 20.47 -0.53 8.78
CA LEU A 496 20.11 0.07 7.48
C LEU A 496 20.26 -0.94 6.35
N LEU A 497 21.39 -1.68 6.32
CA LEU A 497 21.62 -2.73 5.32
C LEU A 497 20.58 -3.85 5.43
N PHE A 498 20.24 -4.26 6.65
CA PHE A 498 19.24 -5.32 6.85
C PHE A 498 17.84 -4.88 6.48
N LEU A 499 17.40 -3.69 6.90
CA LEU A 499 16.07 -3.16 6.61
C LEU A 499 15.89 -2.86 5.13
N ASP A 500 16.91 -2.33 4.46
CA ASP A 500 16.94 -2.14 3.01
C ASP A 500 16.86 -3.48 2.27
N ALA A 501 17.67 -4.47 2.68
CA ALA A 501 17.61 -5.83 2.12
C ALA A 501 16.29 -6.55 2.41
N LEU A 502 15.58 -6.15 3.48
CA LEU A 502 14.24 -6.60 3.84
C LEU A 502 13.14 -5.76 3.18
N GLY A 503 13.44 -4.81 2.30
CA GLY A 503 12.45 -4.07 1.50
C GLY A 503 11.83 -2.83 2.15
N VAL A 504 12.35 -2.36 3.29
CA VAL A 504 11.87 -1.12 3.91
C VAL A 504 12.27 0.07 3.04
N SER A 505 11.31 0.90 2.62
CA SER A 505 11.65 2.08 1.82
C SER A 505 12.43 3.08 2.65
N ARG A 506 13.30 3.85 1.99
CA ARG A 506 14.16 4.84 2.63
C ARG A 506 13.40 5.93 3.36
N GLN A 507 12.15 6.20 2.99
CA GLN A 507 11.32 7.19 3.68
C GLN A 507 10.66 6.65 4.95
N ALA A 508 10.38 5.34 5.02
CA ALA A 508 9.86 4.70 6.22
C ALA A 508 10.97 4.31 7.22
N MET A 509 12.24 4.50 6.83
CA MET A 509 13.40 4.14 7.64
C MET A 509 13.53 5.11 8.82
N PRO A 510 13.39 4.66 10.08
CA PRO A 510 13.55 5.54 11.24
C PRO A 510 14.97 6.09 11.30
N VAL A 511 15.18 7.26 11.90
CA VAL A 511 16.53 7.84 12.01
C VAL A 511 17.25 7.34 13.26
N GLU A 512 16.50 7.08 14.33
CA GLU A 512 17.00 6.62 15.62
C GLU A 512 17.29 5.11 15.62
N LEU A 513 18.39 4.70 16.25
CA LEU A 513 18.82 3.31 16.35
C LEU A 513 17.76 2.41 16.99
N GLU A 514 17.20 2.81 18.14
CA GLU A 514 16.20 2.01 18.85
C GLU A 514 14.94 1.76 18.02
N ALA A 515 14.51 2.76 17.23
CA ALA A 515 13.37 2.61 16.34
C ALA A 515 13.68 1.65 15.17
N ARG A 516 14.91 1.67 14.62
CA ARG A 516 15.35 0.68 13.63
C ARG A 516 15.43 -0.73 14.21
N VAL A 517 15.88 -0.88 15.45
CA VAL A 517 15.92 -2.17 16.16
C VAL A 517 14.51 -2.73 16.32
N ALA A 518 13.57 -1.90 16.79
CA ALA A 518 12.17 -2.30 16.95
C ALA A 518 11.54 -2.70 15.61
N LEU A 519 11.77 -1.91 14.55
CA LEU A 519 11.29 -2.22 13.20
C LEU A 519 11.90 -3.51 12.65
N TYR A 520 13.21 -3.69 12.77
CA TYR A 520 13.91 -4.90 12.33
C TYR A 520 13.36 -6.13 13.05
N ARG A 521 13.26 -6.08 14.38
CA ARG A 521 12.69 -7.18 15.19
C ARG A 521 11.23 -7.46 14.83
N SER A 522 10.44 -6.44 14.52
CA SER A 522 9.05 -6.59 14.08
C SER A 522 8.94 -7.24 12.70
N ILE A 523 9.85 -6.91 11.77
CA ILE A 523 9.90 -7.49 10.43
C ILE A 523 10.29 -8.97 10.47
N VAL A 524 11.32 -9.32 11.24
CA VAL A 524 11.84 -10.69 11.35
C VAL A 524 11.05 -11.55 12.36
N ALA A 525 10.08 -10.97 13.07
CA ALA A 525 9.20 -11.70 13.98
C ALA A 525 8.35 -12.74 13.22
N GLY A 526 8.36 -13.98 13.70
CA GLY A 526 7.65 -15.09 13.06
C GLY A 526 8.23 -15.56 11.72
N ARG A 527 9.38 -15.02 11.29
CA ARG A 527 10.12 -15.46 10.11
C ARG A 527 11.22 -16.45 10.48
N ARG A 528 11.44 -17.43 9.59
CA ARG A 528 12.58 -18.34 9.62
C ARG A 528 13.73 -17.76 8.78
N MET A 529 14.50 -16.90 9.42
CA MET A 529 15.66 -16.23 8.82
C MET A 529 16.98 -16.85 9.29
N LEU A 530 17.98 -16.84 8.42
CA LEU A 530 19.37 -17.05 8.79
C LEU A 530 20.09 -15.70 8.82
N VAL A 531 20.68 -15.35 9.94
CA VAL A 531 21.44 -14.09 10.10
C VAL A 531 22.89 -14.43 10.39
N LEU A 532 23.81 -14.03 9.51
CA LEU A 532 25.24 -14.23 9.65
C LEU A 532 25.92 -12.88 9.98
N LEU A 533 26.36 -12.74 11.22
CA LEU A 533 27.10 -11.59 11.75
C LEU A 533 28.58 -11.95 11.80
N ASP A 534 29.32 -11.57 10.76
CA ASP A 534 30.73 -11.92 10.63
C ASP A 534 31.63 -10.87 11.31
N ASN A 535 32.71 -11.32 11.95
CA ASN A 535 33.78 -10.47 12.48
C ASN A 535 33.34 -9.49 13.59
N ALA A 536 32.49 -9.93 14.53
CA ALA A 536 31.98 -9.10 15.62
C ALA A 536 33.05 -8.79 16.68
N ARG A 537 33.21 -7.52 17.09
CA ARG A 537 34.19 -7.12 18.13
C ARG A 537 33.66 -7.28 19.55
N SER A 538 32.41 -6.87 19.77
CA SER A 538 31.81 -6.74 21.10
C SER A 538 30.34 -7.18 21.10
N THR A 539 29.81 -7.47 22.29
CA THR A 539 28.40 -7.83 22.47
C THR A 539 27.47 -6.68 22.09
N GLU A 540 27.87 -5.43 22.39
CA GLU A 540 27.12 -4.20 22.05
C GLU A 540 26.90 -4.05 20.53
N GLN A 541 27.84 -4.54 19.73
CA GLN A 541 27.72 -4.52 18.27
C GLN A 541 26.68 -5.53 17.75
N VAL A 542 26.51 -6.64 18.47
CA VAL A 542 25.68 -7.78 18.06
C VAL A 542 24.25 -7.65 18.59
N LEU A 543 24.09 -7.19 19.83
CA LEU A 543 22.80 -7.19 20.55
C LEU A 543 21.64 -6.52 19.78
N PRO A 544 21.82 -5.34 19.15
CA PRO A 544 20.76 -4.68 18.40
C PRO A 544 20.39 -5.41 17.10
N LEU A 545 21.26 -6.27 16.60
CA LEU A 545 21.09 -7.06 15.37
C LEU A 545 20.47 -8.43 15.63
N LEU A 546 20.23 -8.79 16.90
CA LEU A 546 19.59 -10.06 17.23
C LEU A 546 18.08 -9.99 16.96
N PRO A 547 17.51 -10.96 16.24
CA PRO A 547 16.08 -11.11 16.07
C PRO A 547 15.44 -11.47 17.42
N GLY A 548 14.25 -10.94 17.69
CA GLY A 548 13.48 -11.28 18.91
C GLY A 548 12.71 -12.60 18.81
N SER A 549 12.84 -13.34 17.70
CA SER A 549 12.07 -14.52 17.34
C SER A 549 12.83 -15.82 17.61
N ALA A 550 12.17 -16.80 18.22
CA ALA A 550 12.71 -18.15 18.45
C ALA A 550 12.77 -19.03 17.18
N GLN A 551 12.53 -18.48 15.99
CA GLN A 551 12.58 -19.21 14.71
C GLN A 551 13.73 -18.77 13.80
N CYS A 552 14.52 -17.76 14.22
CA CYS A 552 15.69 -17.30 13.50
C CYS A 552 16.96 -17.98 14.03
N ARG A 553 17.87 -18.32 13.12
CA ARG A 553 19.21 -18.76 13.49
C ARG A 553 20.20 -17.63 13.25
N VAL A 554 20.94 -17.27 14.28
CA VAL A 554 21.99 -16.26 14.20
C VAL A 554 23.34 -16.95 14.34
N LEU A 555 24.19 -16.81 13.33
CA LEU A 555 25.59 -17.23 13.39
C LEU A 555 26.44 -15.99 13.61
N VAL A 556 27.19 -15.96 14.71
CA VAL A 556 28.10 -14.86 15.03
C VAL A 556 29.52 -15.40 14.97
N THR A 557 30.39 -14.80 14.15
CA THR A 557 31.82 -15.13 14.19
C THR A 557 32.56 -14.03 14.97
N SER A 558 33.46 -14.44 15.88
CA SER A 558 34.28 -13.48 16.62
C SER A 558 35.64 -14.06 16.99
N ARG A 559 36.63 -13.18 17.18
CA ARG A 559 37.91 -13.52 17.83
C ARG A 559 37.79 -13.42 19.36
N ALA A 560 36.86 -12.60 19.86
CA ALA A 560 36.58 -12.47 21.28
C ALA A 560 35.56 -13.52 21.73
N ARG A 561 35.59 -13.88 23.02
CA ARG A 561 34.66 -14.86 23.59
C ARG A 561 33.23 -14.33 23.79
N LEU A 562 33.02 -13.01 23.70
CA LEU A 562 31.74 -12.31 23.90
C LEU A 562 30.92 -12.88 25.08
N ALA A 563 31.54 -12.91 26.28
CA ALA A 563 31.01 -13.62 27.44
C ALA A 563 29.57 -13.21 27.82
N ASP A 564 29.23 -11.92 27.68
CA ASP A 564 27.87 -11.43 27.93
C ASP A 564 26.82 -12.02 26.97
N LEU A 565 27.19 -12.30 25.72
CA LEU A 565 26.28 -12.91 24.74
C LEU A 565 25.93 -14.36 25.13
N VAL A 566 26.89 -15.08 25.70
CA VAL A 566 26.68 -16.44 26.22
C VAL A 566 25.88 -16.41 27.53
N ALA A 567 26.25 -15.51 28.45
CA ALA A 567 25.68 -15.48 29.80
C ALA A 567 24.27 -14.85 29.88
N LYS A 568 23.93 -13.89 29.00
CA LYS A 568 22.67 -13.11 29.08
C LYS A 568 21.72 -13.36 27.92
N ASN A 569 22.19 -13.97 26.82
CA ASN A 569 21.40 -14.17 25.60
C ASN A 569 21.43 -15.63 25.11
N ASP A 570 21.81 -16.56 25.99
CA ASP A 570 21.82 -18.02 25.76
C ASP A 570 22.54 -18.46 24.48
N ALA A 571 23.58 -17.71 24.07
CA ALA A 571 24.33 -18.05 22.87
C ALA A 571 25.13 -19.33 23.06
N VAL A 572 24.95 -20.29 22.16
CA VAL A 572 25.67 -21.55 22.19
C VAL A 572 27.02 -21.38 21.52
N GLN A 573 28.09 -21.57 22.28
CA GLN A 573 29.45 -21.35 21.81
C GLN A 573 30.01 -22.57 21.07
N VAL A 574 30.57 -22.33 19.89
CA VAL A 574 31.38 -23.29 19.13
C VAL A 574 32.80 -22.75 19.08
N ALA A 575 33.73 -23.42 19.76
CA ALA A 575 35.14 -23.05 19.75
C ALA A 575 35.85 -23.80 18.60
N LEU A 576 36.41 -23.04 17.66
CA LEU A 576 37.27 -23.57 16.60
C LEU A 576 38.73 -23.50 17.02
N ASN A 577 39.30 -24.68 17.16
CA ASN A 577 40.73 -24.88 17.33
C ASN A 577 41.44 -24.88 15.96
N VAL A 578 42.77 -24.78 15.96
CA VAL A 578 43.58 -25.05 14.77
C VAL A 578 43.34 -26.47 14.24
N PHE A 579 43.67 -26.75 12.98
CA PHE A 579 43.60 -28.10 12.44
C PHE A 579 44.56 -29.02 13.18
N ASP A 580 44.11 -30.25 13.41
CA ASP A 580 45.01 -31.32 13.75
C ASP A 580 45.87 -31.71 12.52
N ARG A 581 46.84 -32.59 12.76
CA ARG A 581 47.77 -33.03 11.72
C ARG A 581 47.04 -33.63 10.51
N ASN A 582 45.96 -34.39 10.72
CA ASN A 582 45.27 -35.10 9.66
C ASN A 582 44.46 -34.13 8.80
N ALA A 583 43.68 -33.24 9.42
CA ALA A 583 42.93 -32.20 8.73
C ALA A 583 43.85 -31.25 7.94
N GLY A 584 45.02 -30.92 8.50
CA GLY A 584 46.04 -30.13 7.81
C GLY A 584 46.61 -30.83 6.57
N LEU A 585 46.93 -32.13 6.68
CA LEU A 585 47.40 -32.94 5.56
C LEU A 585 46.32 -33.09 4.49
N THR A 586 45.06 -33.31 4.87
CA THR A 586 43.94 -33.38 3.92
C THR A 586 43.78 -32.07 3.15
N LEU A 587 43.93 -30.91 3.81
CA LEU A 587 43.92 -29.62 3.13
C LEU A 587 45.07 -29.47 2.14
N LEU A 588 46.30 -29.84 2.53
CA LEU A 588 47.46 -29.80 1.62
C LEU A 588 47.25 -30.73 0.41
N ALA A 589 46.76 -31.94 0.63
CA ALA A 589 46.52 -32.93 -0.42
C ALA A 589 45.45 -32.45 -1.43
N ARG A 590 44.39 -31.79 -0.95
CA ARG A 590 43.39 -31.16 -1.83
C ARG A 590 43.96 -30.03 -2.68
N CYS A 591 44.99 -29.34 -2.21
CA CYS A 591 45.62 -28.24 -2.93
C CYS A 591 46.77 -28.70 -3.85
N LEU A 592 47.53 -29.73 -3.46
CA LEU A 592 48.77 -30.17 -4.11
C LEU A 592 48.66 -31.51 -4.84
N GLY A 593 47.58 -32.26 -4.61
CA GLY A 593 47.40 -33.64 -5.07
C GLY A 593 47.92 -34.67 -4.05
N ASP A 594 47.20 -35.79 -3.92
CA ASP A 594 47.53 -36.86 -2.98
C ASP A 594 48.93 -37.46 -3.27
N GLU A 595 49.28 -37.62 -4.54
CA GLU A 595 50.57 -38.19 -4.98
C GLU A 595 51.80 -37.45 -4.42
N ARG A 596 51.73 -36.10 -4.32
CA ARG A 596 52.86 -35.29 -3.84
C ARG A 596 53.00 -35.33 -2.32
N ILE A 597 51.88 -35.46 -1.60
CA ILE A 597 51.88 -35.61 -0.14
C ILE A 597 52.36 -37.01 0.23
N ASP A 598 51.91 -38.04 -0.48
CA ASP A 598 52.30 -39.44 -0.23
C ASP A 598 53.77 -39.71 -0.56
N ALA A 599 54.36 -38.96 -1.49
CA ALA A 599 55.79 -39.03 -1.80
C ALA A 599 56.69 -38.46 -0.68
N GLU A 600 56.24 -37.42 0.04
CA GLU A 600 57.00 -36.74 1.10
C GLU A 600 56.17 -36.51 2.38
N PRO A 601 55.65 -37.57 3.05
CA PRO A 601 54.71 -37.42 4.16
C PRO A 601 55.34 -36.79 5.40
N GLY A 602 56.66 -36.95 5.58
CA GLY A 602 57.43 -36.30 6.64
C GLY A 602 57.49 -34.78 6.47
N ALA A 603 57.81 -34.32 5.26
CA ALA A 603 57.90 -32.90 4.95
C ALA A 603 56.51 -32.23 4.97
N ALA A 604 55.50 -32.90 4.42
CA ALA A 604 54.11 -32.43 4.48
C ALA A 604 53.63 -32.25 5.93
N ALA A 605 53.96 -33.20 6.83
CA ALA A 605 53.63 -33.08 8.24
C ALA A 605 54.40 -31.94 8.95
N GLN A 606 55.65 -31.70 8.57
CA GLN A 606 56.43 -30.56 9.07
C GLN A 606 55.80 -29.23 8.63
N LEU A 607 55.40 -29.08 7.36
CA LEU A 607 54.68 -27.89 6.88
C LEU A 607 53.41 -27.64 7.68
N VAL A 608 52.64 -28.68 8.00
CA VAL A 608 51.45 -28.55 8.87
C VAL A 608 51.80 -28.07 10.27
N GLY A 609 52.87 -28.63 10.86
CA GLY A 609 53.38 -28.22 12.16
C GLY A 609 53.83 -26.77 12.19
N TYR A 610 54.62 -26.32 11.20
CA TYR A 610 55.13 -24.95 11.11
C TYR A 610 54.04 -23.92 10.84
N CYS A 611 52.97 -24.31 10.16
CA CYS A 611 51.77 -23.48 10.00
C CYS A 611 50.91 -23.40 11.27
N GLY A 612 51.29 -24.08 12.36
CA GLY A 612 50.51 -24.16 13.60
C GLY A 612 49.13 -24.78 13.38
N GLY A 613 48.94 -25.60 12.33
CA GLY A 613 47.63 -26.12 11.94
C GLY A 613 46.63 -25.06 11.46
N LEU A 614 47.05 -23.82 11.16
CA LEU A 614 46.12 -22.76 10.78
C LEU A 614 45.69 -22.90 9.31
N PRO A 615 44.38 -23.05 9.00
CA PRO A 615 43.91 -23.25 7.63
C PRO A 615 44.33 -22.16 6.65
N LEU A 616 44.40 -20.90 7.09
CA LEU A 616 44.87 -19.81 6.26
C LEU A 616 46.36 -19.93 5.92
N ALA A 617 47.22 -20.20 6.92
CA ALA A 617 48.66 -20.38 6.71
C ALA A 617 48.94 -21.59 5.81
N LEU A 618 48.24 -22.70 6.05
CA LEU A 618 48.31 -23.91 5.22
C LEU A 618 47.93 -23.64 3.77
N ARG A 619 46.88 -22.86 3.51
CA ARG A 619 46.47 -22.50 2.15
C ARG A 619 47.51 -21.65 1.43
N ILE A 620 48.15 -20.74 2.14
CA ILE A 620 49.21 -19.88 1.59
C ILE A 620 50.43 -20.72 1.25
N VAL A 621 50.86 -21.58 2.18
CA VAL A 621 51.97 -22.52 1.96
C VAL A 621 51.66 -23.50 0.82
N ALA A 622 50.44 -24.04 0.75
CA ALA A 622 50.01 -24.92 -0.33
C ALA A 622 50.00 -24.20 -1.68
N ALA A 623 49.49 -22.97 -1.74
CA ALA A 623 49.54 -22.16 -2.94
C ALA A 623 50.99 -21.92 -3.41
N HIS A 624 51.89 -21.60 -2.48
CA HIS A 624 53.30 -21.40 -2.80
C HIS A 624 53.97 -22.69 -3.30
N ALA A 625 53.70 -23.83 -2.66
CA ALA A 625 54.17 -25.14 -3.10
C ALA A 625 53.58 -25.54 -4.47
N ALA A 626 52.33 -25.16 -4.76
CA ALA A 626 51.69 -25.39 -6.06
C ALA A 626 52.34 -24.55 -7.17
N ALA A 627 52.79 -23.33 -6.85
CA ALA A 627 53.48 -22.45 -7.77
C ALA A 627 54.92 -22.93 -8.10
N HIS A 628 55.52 -23.74 -7.23
CA HIS A 628 56.85 -24.32 -7.41
C HIS A 628 56.79 -25.86 -7.36
N PRO A 629 56.20 -26.51 -8.38
CA PRO A 629 56.08 -27.98 -8.43
C PRO A 629 57.44 -28.70 -8.49
N GLU A 630 58.50 -28.02 -8.93
CA GLU A 630 59.86 -28.53 -9.09
C GLU A 630 60.62 -28.70 -7.77
N PHE A 631 60.19 -28.03 -6.69
CA PHE A 631 60.86 -28.12 -5.39
C PHE A 631 60.26 -29.23 -4.53
N PRO A 632 61.11 -30.08 -3.89
CA PRO A 632 60.65 -31.02 -2.87
C PRO A 632 60.01 -30.30 -1.69
N LEU A 633 58.97 -30.91 -1.10
CA LEU A 633 58.29 -30.33 0.07
C LEU A 633 59.25 -30.13 1.24
N GLN A 634 60.31 -30.95 1.35
CA GLN A 634 61.32 -30.82 2.39
C GLN A 634 62.12 -29.51 2.32
N VAL A 635 62.36 -28.99 1.11
CA VAL A 635 63.04 -27.70 0.92
C VAL A 635 62.15 -26.58 1.46
N LEU A 636 60.88 -26.59 1.06
CA LEU A 636 59.86 -25.63 1.50
C LEU A 636 59.64 -25.67 3.02
N ALA A 637 59.66 -26.86 3.63
CA ALA A 637 59.54 -27.02 5.08
C ALA A 637 60.73 -26.40 5.82
N SER A 638 61.93 -26.52 5.26
CA SER A 638 63.16 -25.98 5.86
C SER A 638 63.17 -24.45 5.83
N GLU A 639 62.75 -23.85 4.71
CA GLU A 639 62.63 -22.39 4.57
C GLU A 639 61.59 -21.78 5.52
N LEU A 640 60.43 -22.44 5.66
CA LEU A 640 59.38 -21.99 6.57
C LEU A 640 59.81 -22.07 8.04
N ASN A 641 60.59 -23.10 8.41
CA ASN A 641 61.16 -23.25 9.75
C ASN A 641 62.16 -22.12 10.10
N ASP A 642 63.00 -21.75 9.14
CA ASP A 642 63.96 -20.65 9.31
C ASP A 642 63.23 -19.31 9.49
N ALA A 643 62.14 -19.09 8.74
CA ALA A 643 61.29 -17.90 8.89
C ALA A 643 60.58 -17.86 10.28
N ASN A 644 60.01 -18.99 10.72
CA ASN A 644 59.39 -19.12 12.05
C ASN A 644 60.41 -18.84 13.17
N SER A 645 61.60 -19.41 13.07
CA SER A 645 62.65 -19.24 14.09
C SER A 645 63.08 -17.78 14.24
N ARG A 646 63.07 -16.99 13.16
CA ARG A 646 63.38 -15.55 13.21
C ARG A 646 62.25 -14.72 13.83
N LEU A 647 60.99 -15.07 13.55
CA LEU A 647 59.81 -14.33 13.99
C LEU A 647 59.36 -14.69 15.42
N ALA A 648 59.55 -15.92 15.86
CA ALA A 648 59.25 -16.39 17.22
C ALA A 648 60.12 -15.70 18.30
N VAL A 649 61.31 -15.20 17.92
CA VAL A 649 62.17 -14.39 18.81
C VAL A 649 61.61 -12.98 19.02
N LEU A 650 60.76 -12.49 18.12
CA LEU A 650 60.23 -11.12 18.11
C LEU A 650 58.76 -11.03 18.57
N ALA A 651 57.95 -12.06 18.33
CA ALA A 651 56.56 -12.14 18.73
C ALA A 651 56.45 -13.17 19.86
N GLY A 652 56.22 -12.73 21.10
CA GLY A 652 56.20 -13.60 22.29
C GLY A 652 55.05 -14.63 22.39
N ASP A 653 54.44 -15.03 21.26
CA ASP A 653 53.38 -16.04 21.15
C ASP A 653 53.52 -16.86 19.83
N ASP A 654 53.51 -18.19 19.95
CA ASP A 654 53.88 -19.18 18.92
C ASP A 654 52.87 -19.22 17.75
N GLU A 655 51.57 -19.06 18.01
CA GLU A 655 50.53 -19.08 16.96
C GLU A 655 50.59 -17.87 16.02
N SER A 656 50.98 -16.70 16.55
CA SER A 656 51.13 -15.47 15.77
C SER A 656 52.37 -15.50 14.86
N ALA A 657 53.42 -16.20 15.31
CA ALA A 657 54.66 -16.38 14.57
C ALA A 657 54.44 -17.25 13.31
N SER A 658 53.69 -18.35 13.41
CA SER A 658 53.37 -19.24 12.29
C SER A 658 52.63 -18.57 11.13
N ILE A 659 51.61 -17.74 11.41
CA ILE A 659 50.89 -17.00 10.35
C ILE A 659 51.80 -15.95 9.72
N ARG A 660 52.51 -15.18 10.55
CA ARG A 660 53.40 -14.12 10.08
C ARG A 660 54.55 -14.69 9.26
N ALA A 661 55.06 -15.87 9.58
CA ALA A 661 56.08 -16.54 8.78
C ALA A 661 55.54 -16.94 7.41
N ALA A 662 54.34 -17.52 7.33
CA ALA A 662 53.70 -17.83 6.05
C ALA A 662 53.48 -16.57 5.20
N PHE A 663 52.99 -15.47 5.79
CA PHE A 663 52.83 -14.19 5.10
C PHE A 663 54.18 -13.60 4.65
N SER A 664 55.18 -13.62 5.53
CA SER A 664 56.52 -13.10 5.25
C SER A 664 57.22 -13.88 4.15
N TRP A 665 57.07 -15.19 4.12
CA TRP A 665 57.67 -16.04 3.11
C TRP A 665 57.09 -15.75 1.72
N THR A 666 55.77 -15.64 1.61
CA THR A 666 55.12 -15.26 0.34
C THR A 666 55.39 -13.82 -0.06
N TYR A 667 55.47 -12.90 0.90
CA TYR A 667 55.81 -11.50 0.66
C TYR A 667 57.26 -11.32 0.18
N GLN A 668 58.21 -12.04 0.75
CA GLN A 668 59.62 -12.01 0.34
C GLN A 668 59.84 -12.63 -1.04
N ALA A 669 58.95 -13.51 -1.49
CA ALA A 669 58.99 -14.10 -2.82
C ALA A 669 58.45 -13.16 -3.92
N LEU A 670 57.80 -12.04 -3.56
CA LEU A 670 57.32 -11.06 -4.54
C LEU A 670 58.49 -10.27 -5.14
N SER A 671 58.34 -9.85 -6.39
CA SER A 671 59.18 -8.81 -6.97
C SER A 671 59.12 -7.51 -6.13
N PRO A 672 60.18 -6.68 -6.12
CA PRO A 672 60.20 -5.44 -5.34
C PRO A 672 59.01 -4.50 -5.64
N GLU A 673 58.56 -4.46 -6.90
CA GLU A 673 57.41 -3.69 -7.33
C GLU A 673 56.09 -4.28 -6.81
N SER A 674 55.91 -5.61 -6.91
CA SER A 674 54.75 -6.32 -6.34
C SER A 674 54.68 -6.21 -4.81
N ALA A 675 55.81 -6.26 -4.11
CA ALA A 675 55.89 -6.05 -2.68
C ALA A 675 55.46 -4.63 -2.30
N ARG A 676 55.94 -3.61 -3.04
CA ARG A 676 55.50 -2.21 -2.84
C ARG A 676 54.01 -2.04 -3.08
N VAL A 677 53.48 -2.59 -4.18
CA VAL A 677 52.04 -2.54 -4.48
C VAL A 677 51.22 -3.22 -3.38
N PHE A 678 51.61 -4.41 -2.92
CA PHE A 678 50.95 -5.09 -1.82
C PHE A 678 50.88 -4.23 -0.55
N ARG A 679 51.99 -3.57 -0.16
CA ARG A 679 52.02 -2.67 1.00
C ARG A 679 51.07 -1.47 0.84
N LEU A 680 51.16 -0.75 -0.28
CA LEU A 680 50.35 0.44 -0.53
C LEU A 680 48.86 0.11 -0.61
N LEU A 681 48.49 -1.03 -1.17
CA LEU A 681 47.10 -1.49 -1.18
C LEU A 681 46.55 -1.75 0.23
N GLY A 682 47.40 -2.10 1.20
CA GLY A 682 47.03 -2.19 2.62
C GLY A 682 46.60 -0.86 3.25
N LEU A 683 46.93 0.28 2.64
CA LEU A 683 46.55 1.63 3.07
C LEU A 683 45.20 2.08 2.49
N HIS A 684 44.68 1.40 1.47
CA HIS A 684 43.40 1.74 0.86
C HIS A 684 42.27 1.64 1.89
N PRO A 685 41.28 2.55 1.93
CA PRO A 685 40.24 2.58 2.97
C PRO A 685 39.05 1.64 2.72
N GLY A 686 38.78 1.27 1.46
CA GLY A 686 37.59 0.50 1.08
C GLY A 686 37.67 -1.01 1.38
N PRO A 687 36.55 -1.74 1.27
CA PRO A 687 36.53 -3.21 1.41
C PRO A 687 37.13 -3.94 0.20
N ASP A 688 37.15 -3.29 -0.96
CA ASP A 688 37.74 -3.73 -2.21
C ASP A 688 38.24 -2.50 -3.00
N ILE A 689 39.06 -2.75 -4.02
CA ILE A 689 39.69 -1.71 -4.83
C ILE A 689 39.60 -2.06 -6.33
N GLY A 690 39.18 -1.09 -7.14
CA GLY A 690 39.17 -1.19 -8.60
C GLY A 690 40.54 -0.89 -9.22
N LEU A 691 40.79 -1.40 -10.43
CA LEU A 691 42.08 -1.24 -11.12
C LEU A 691 42.56 0.23 -11.25
N ALA A 692 41.67 1.17 -11.57
CA ALA A 692 42.02 2.59 -11.68
C ALA A 692 42.48 3.19 -10.33
N ALA A 693 41.89 2.76 -9.22
CA ALA A 693 42.31 3.17 -7.89
C ALA A 693 43.61 2.51 -7.45
N VAL A 694 43.89 1.27 -7.91
CA VAL A 694 45.20 0.62 -7.74
C VAL A 694 46.27 1.44 -8.46
N ALA A 695 46.02 1.83 -9.71
CA ALA A 695 46.92 2.68 -10.47
C ALA A 695 47.21 3.99 -9.73
N ALA A 696 46.16 4.66 -9.21
CA ALA A 696 46.30 5.90 -8.44
C ALA A 696 47.10 5.74 -7.12
N ILE A 697 46.78 4.75 -6.29
CA ILE A 697 47.45 4.59 -4.98
C ILE A 697 48.93 4.20 -5.15
N THR A 698 49.27 3.49 -6.24
CA THR A 698 50.61 2.98 -6.51
C THR A 698 51.48 3.88 -7.40
N ASP A 699 50.88 4.88 -8.05
CA ASP A 699 51.51 5.72 -9.09
C ASP A 699 51.98 4.92 -10.31
N LEU A 700 51.15 3.98 -10.75
CA LEU A 700 51.38 3.15 -11.92
C LEU A 700 50.33 3.42 -12.99
N THR A 701 50.63 3.09 -14.26
CA THR A 701 49.59 3.01 -15.30
C THR A 701 48.71 1.78 -15.08
N GLU A 702 47.44 1.81 -15.51
CA GLU A 702 46.54 0.65 -15.36
C GLU A 702 47.11 -0.67 -15.94
N PRO A 703 47.78 -0.70 -17.10
CA PRO A 703 48.42 -1.93 -17.61
C PRO A 703 49.55 -2.45 -16.71
N GLN A 704 50.36 -1.54 -16.13
CA GLN A 704 51.41 -1.91 -15.18
C GLN A 704 50.81 -2.45 -13.89
N ALA A 705 49.82 -1.74 -13.32
CA ALA A 705 49.10 -2.17 -12.14
C ALA A 705 48.46 -3.56 -12.34
N GLN A 706 47.85 -3.82 -13.50
CA GLN A 706 47.27 -5.13 -13.82
C GLN A 706 48.32 -6.23 -13.88
N GLN A 707 49.50 -5.95 -14.45
CA GLN A 707 50.60 -6.90 -14.51
C GLN A 707 51.11 -7.28 -13.12
N VAL A 708 51.33 -6.27 -12.27
CA VAL A 708 51.81 -6.45 -10.89
C VAL A 708 50.76 -7.18 -10.05
N LEU A 709 49.48 -6.82 -10.17
CA LEU A 709 48.39 -7.49 -9.47
C LEU A 709 48.23 -8.96 -9.83
N ARG A 710 48.57 -9.38 -11.07
CA ARG A 710 48.57 -10.80 -11.43
C ARG A 710 49.52 -11.60 -10.56
N GLU A 711 50.72 -11.08 -10.31
CA GLU A 711 51.71 -11.72 -9.43
C GLU A 711 51.18 -11.81 -7.99
N VAL A 712 50.64 -10.71 -7.45
CA VAL A 712 50.08 -10.67 -6.08
C VAL A 712 48.85 -11.58 -5.92
N CYS A 713 48.02 -11.72 -6.98
CA CYS A 713 46.89 -12.65 -6.99
C CYS A 713 47.33 -14.12 -7.05
N VAL A 714 48.31 -14.45 -7.88
CA VAL A 714 48.89 -15.81 -7.98
C VAL A 714 49.56 -16.20 -6.66
N ALA A 715 50.13 -15.24 -5.94
CA ALA A 715 50.66 -15.42 -4.59
C ALA A 715 49.56 -15.58 -3.52
N HIS A 716 48.26 -15.52 -3.88
CA HIS A 716 47.11 -15.58 -2.97
C HIS A 716 47.11 -14.54 -1.85
N LEU A 717 47.81 -13.42 -2.06
CA LEU A 717 47.87 -12.30 -1.12
C LEU A 717 46.67 -11.35 -1.25
N ILE A 718 46.03 -11.36 -2.44
CA ILE A 718 44.77 -10.67 -2.74
C ILE A 718 43.91 -11.57 -3.64
N HIS A 719 42.60 -11.34 -3.66
CA HIS A 719 41.65 -12.11 -4.48
C HIS A 719 40.88 -11.24 -5.46
N HIS A 720 40.61 -11.81 -6.64
CA HIS A 720 39.71 -11.23 -7.64
C HIS A 720 38.26 -11.60 -7.29
N TYR A 721 37.48 -10.63 -6.83
CA TYR A 721 36.11 -10.85 -6.36
C TYR A 721 35.10 -10.73 -7.51
N THR A 722 35.29 -9.75 -8.38
CA THR A 722 34.56 -9.50 -9.63
C THR A 722 35.53 -8.97 -10.69
N PRO A 723 35.20 -9.02 -12.00
CA PRO A 723 36.09 -8.54 -13.04
C PRO A 723 36.63 -7.11 -12.78
N GLY A 724 37.94 -6.98 -12.61
CA GLY A 724 38.61 -5.69 -12.41
C GLY A 724 38.63 -5.17 -10.97
N ARG A 725 38.19 -5.97 -9.98
CA ARG A 725 38.17 -5.60 -8.56
C ARG A 725 38.89 -6.61 -7.67
N TYR A 726 39.64 -6.08 -6.70
CA TYR A 726 40.56 -6.82 -5.86
C TYR A 726 40.21 -6.62 -4.39
N ARG A 727 40.31 -7.69 -3.58
CA ARG A 727 39.99 -7.67 -2.15
C ARG A 727 41.06 -8.40 -1.33
N PHE A 728 41.39 -7.84 -0.17
CA PHE A 728 42.23 -8.50 0.83
C PHE A 728 41.41 -9.41 1.74
N HIS A 729 42.10 -10.42 2.30
CA HIS A 729 41.71 -10.98 3.58
C HIS A 729 42.19 -10.06 4.72
N ASP A 730 41.40 -9.87 5.78
CA ASP A 730 41.71 -8.93 6.89
C ASP A 730 43.12 -9.04 7.47
N LEU A 731 43.61 -10.27 7.67
CA LEU A 731 44.96 -10.52 8.19
C LEU A 731 46.06 -10.15 7.19
N LEU A 732 45.82 -10.32 5.89
CA LEU A 732 46.76 -9.93 4.84
C LEU A 732 46.75 -8.41 4.65
N ARG A 733 45.59 -7.76 4.84
CA ARG A 733 45.50 -6.29 4.88
C ARG A 733 46.25 -5.72 6.09
N LEU A 734 46.07 -6.31 7.27
CA LEU A 734 46.83 -5.94 8.47
C LEU A 734 48.32 -6.12 8.24
N TYR A 735 48.73 -7.27 7.70
CA TYR A 735 50.13 -7.54 7.40
C TYR A 735 50.68 -6.57 6.35
N ALA A 736 49.96 -6.29 5.27
CA ALA A 736 50.32 -5.29 4.27
C ALA A 736 50.51 -3.90 4.90
N HIS A 737 49.59 -3.50 5.78
CA HIS A 737 49.64 -2.25 6.52
C HIS A 737 50.85 -2.18 7.46
N GLU A 738 51.12 -3.24 8.24
CA GLU A 738 52.31 -3.36 9.09
C GLU A 738 53.60 -3.28 8.27
N GLN A 739 53.65 -3.97 7.13
CA GLN A 739 54.78 -3.88 6.22
C GLN A 739 54.93 -2.46 5.65
N ALA A 740 53.84 -1.76 5.36
CA ALA A 740 53.89 -0.37 4.93
C ALA A 740 54.47 0.52 6.05
N MET A 741 54.01 0.36 7.29
CA MET A 741 54.55 1.11 8.44
C MET A 741 56.04 0.83 8.68
N ALA A 742 56.49 -0.41 8.45
CA ALA A 742 57.86 -0.82 8.72
C ALA A 742 58.85 -0.46 7.61
N ASN A 743 58.42 -0.45 6.34
CA ASN A 743 59.32 -0.35 5.19
C ASN A 743 59.13 0.92 4.36
N ASP A 744 57.97 1.57 4.40
CA ASP A 744 57.71 2.80 3.65
C ASP A 744 57.79 4.00 4.61
N SER A 745 58.28 5.13 4.11
CA SER A 745 58.34 6.38 4.88
C SER A 745 56.94 6.96 5.14
N ASP A 746 56.80 7.76 6.20
CA ASP A 746 55.53 8.45 6.50
C ASP A 746 55.02 9.26 5.29
N TRP A 747 55.95 9.91 4.58
CA TRP A 747 55.64 10.66 3.36
C TRP A 747 55.10 9.78 2.24
N GLU A 748 55.68 8.61 1.96
CA GLU A 748 55.20 7.71 0.89
C GLU A 748 53.79 7.19 1.18
N ARG A 749 53.48 6.92 2.44
CA ARG A 749 52.16 6.42 2.86
C ARG A 749 51.10 7.51 2.77
N ASP A 750 51.42 8.70 3.27
CA ASP A 750 50.55 9.87 3.17
C ASP A 750 50.31 10.25 1.70
N ASP A 751 51.35 10.23 0.88
CA ASP A 751 51.27 10.52 -0.56
C ASP A 751 50.38 9.50 -1.28
N ALA A 752 50.54 8.20 -1.00
CA ALA A 752 49.68 7.17 -1.58
C ALA A 752 48.20 7.35 -1.22
N ILE A 753 47.89 7.63 0.05
CA ILE A 753 46.53 7.90 0.50
C ILE A 753 45.97 9.17 -0.16
N ARG A 754 46.77 10.24 -0.24
CA ARG A 754 46.38 11.47 -0.93
C ARG A 754 46.07 11.22 -2.41
N ARG A 755 46.94 10.50 -3.14
CA ARG A 755 46.70 10.18 -4.57
C ARG A 755 45.39 9.44 -4.79
N VAL A 756 45.06 8.45 -3.96
CA VAL A 756 43.83 7.69 -4.15
C VAL A 756 42.58 8.49 -3.77
N LEU A 757 42.66 9.33 -2.72
CA LEU A 757 41.59 10.27 -2.38
C LEU A 757 41.39 11.32 -3.48
N ASP A 758 42.48 11.89 -4.00
CA ASP A 758 42.45 12.87 -5.08
C ASP A 758 41.89 12.25 -6.38
N HIS A 759 42.24 10.99 -6.67
CA HIS A 759 41.60 10.21 -7.74
C HIS A 759 40.09 10.07 -7.53
N TYR A 760 39.64 9.76 -6.32
CA TYR A 760 38.21 9.67 -6.03
C TYR A 760 37.50 11.01 -6.14
N ILE A 761 38.10 12.10 -5.69
CA ILE A 761 37.55 13.46 -5.82
C ILE A 761 37.44 13.82 -7.30
N GLU A 762 38.52 13.66 -8.07
CA GLU A 762 38.55 13.99 -9.49
C GLU A 762 37.52 13.18 -10.28
N ARG A 763 37.50 11.86 -10.07
CA ARG A 763 36.60 10.98 -10.82
C ARG A 763 35.14 11.17 -10.39
N SER A 764 34.90 11.57 -9.14
CA SER A 764 33.58 12.00 -8.67
C SER A 764 33.09 13.26 -9.39
N GLY A 765 33.99 14.22 -9.64
CA GLY A 765 33.66 15.43 -10.40
C GLY A 765 33.30 15.18 -11.87
N ARG A 766 33.62 14.01 -12.45
CA ARG A 766 33.41 13.71 -13.87
C ARG A 766 32.02 13.20 -14.26
N GLY A 767 31.11 12.93 -13.33
CA GLY A 767 29.71 12.66 -13.71
C GLY A 767 29.29 11.20 -13.97
N ASP A 768 30.14 10.19 -13.76
CA ASP A 768 29.83 8.81 -14.17
C ASP A 768 28.93 8.05 -13.16
N ARG A 769 27.62 8.03 -13.41
CA ARG A 769 26.62 7.35 -12.56
C ARG A 769 26.88 5.86 -12.34
N HIS A 770 27.35 5.14 -13.36
CA HIS A 770 27.59 3.70 -13.23
C HIS A 770 28.78 3.43 -12.33
N TRP A 771 29.83 4.23 -12.48
CA TRP A 771 30.97 4.16 -11.59
C TRP A 771 30.60 4.46 -10.14
N PHE A 772 29.82 5.52 -9.90
CA PHE A 772 29.36 5.89 -8.56
C PHE A 772 28.60 4.75 -7.88
N ALA A 773 27.66 4.11 -8.59
CA ALA A 773 26.92 2.96 -8.08
C ALA A 773 27.88 1.81 -7.66
N THR A 774 28.98 1.64 -8.40
CA THR A 774 29.97 0.59 -8.13
C THR A 774 30.95 0.96 -7.01
N GLU A 775 31.33 2.23 -6.85
CA GLU A 775 32.27 2.69 -5.80
C GLU A 775 31.62 3.23 -4.54
N ARG A 776 30.29 3.31 -4.45
CA ARG A 776 29.58 3.94 -3.31
C ARG A 776 30.18 3.57 -1.94
N LEU A 777 30.34 2.28 -1.65
CA LEU A 777 30.90 1.84 -0.35
C LEU A 777 32.37 2.25 -0.14
N VAL A 778 33.16 2.31 -1.21
CA VAL A 778 34.56 2.75 -1.17
C VAL A 778 34.64 4.26 -0.92
N LEU A 779 33.77 5.05 -1.55
CA LEU A 779 33.72 6.51 -1.38
C LEU A 779 33.30 6.89 0.04
N LEU A 780 32.30 6.21 0.61
CA LEU A 780 31.91 6.41 2.02
C LEU A 780 33.07 6.09 2.98
N ALA A 781 33.73 4.94 2.79
CA ALA A 781 34.87 4.54 3.61
C ALA A 781 36.07 5.50 3.45
N ALA A 782 36.28 6.05 2.25
CA ALA A 782 37.35 6.99 1.96
C ALA A 782 37.15 8.33 2.70
N ILE A 783 35.92 8.85 2.78
CA ILE A 783 35.60 10.06 3.54
C ILE A 783 35.90 9.85 5.03
N ASP A 784 35.41 8.75 5.60
CA ASP A 784 35.64 8.43 7.02
C ASP A 784 37.13 8.22 7.32
N SER A 785 37.86 7.55 6.44
CA SER A 785 39.30 7.34 6.59
C SER A 785 40.08 8.65 6.48
N ALA A 786 39.69 9.55 5.57
CA ALA A 786 40.32 10.85 5.43
C ALA A 786 40.15 11.67 6.72
N ALA A 787 38.94 11.70 7.29
CA ALA A 787 38.67 12.38 8.55
C ALA A 787 39.47 11.78 9.73
N GLN A 788 39.57 10.44 9.82
CA GLN A 788 40.35 9.78 10.89
C GLN A 788 41.86 10.05 10.80
N LEU A 789 42.38 10.24 9.60
CA LEU A 789 43.79 10.56 9.35
C LEU A 789 44.09 12.06 9.48
N GLY A 790 43.10 12.90 9.83
CA GLY A 790 43.24 14.35 9.87
C GLY A 790 43.46 14.98 8.49
N LEU A 791 43.07 14.28 7.41
CA LEU A 791 43.08 14.80 6.04
C LEU A 791 41.77 15.56 5.78
N ASP A 792 41.48 16.53 6.65
CA ASP A 792 40.17 17.17 6.78
C ASP A 792 39.68 17.79 5.46
N GLU A 793 40.59 18.45 4.72
CA GLU A 793 40.28 19.06 3.42
C GLU A 793 39.77 18.02 2.41
N ARG A 794 40.42 16.86 2.34
CA ARG A 794 40.04 15.80 1.40
C ARG A 794 38.74 15.12 1.83
N ALA A 795 38.51 15.00 3.13
CA ALA A 795 37.29 14.42 3.66
C ALA A 795 36.07 15.25 3.22
N TRP A 796 36.09 16.56 3.45
CA TRP A 796 34.96 17.42 3.06
C TRP A 796 34.86 17.58 1.54
N ARG A 797 35.97 17.73 0.81
CA ARG A 797 35.95 17.85 -0.66
C ARG A 797 35.39 16.62 -1.34
N LEU A 798 35.72 15.42 -0.84
CA LEU A 798 35.15 14.18 -1.36
C LEU A 798 33.65 14.10 -1.03
N ALA A 799 33.24 14.44 0.20
CA ALA A 799 31.82 14.50 0.56
C ALA A 799 31.02 15.48 -0.34
N SER A 800 31.57 16.66 -0.61
CA SER A 800 31.02 17.63 -1.56
C SER A 800 30.94 17.06 -2.98
N ALA A 801 32.00 16.44 -3.48
CA ALA A 801 32.04 15.89 -4.84
C ALA A 801 30.99 14.79 -5.09
N ILE A 802 30.66 13.98 -4.08
CA ILE A 802 29.67 12.90 -4.22
C ILE A 802 28.23 13.36 -3.96
N THR A 803 28.04 14.57 -3.40
CA THR A 803 26.72 15.08 -2.98
C THR A 803 25.69 15.14 -4.10
N PRO A 804 25.99 15.69 -5.29
CA PRO A 804 25.02 15.74 -6.38
C PRO A 804 24.49 14.36 -6.78
N PHE A 805 25.33 13.32 -6.70
CA PHE A 805 24.93 11.96 -7.06
C PHE A 805 24.07 11.31 -5.98
N LEU A 806 24.45 11.48 -4.71
CA LEU A 806 23.64 10.97 -3.60
C LEU A 806 22.26 11.63 -3.58
N ASP A 807 22.19 12.94 -3.84
CA ASP A 807 20.92 13.67 -3.90
C ASP A 807 20.06 13.25 -5.10
N GLN A 808 20.62 13.22 -6.32
CA GLN A 808 19.88 12.80 -7.53
C GLN A 808 19.35 11.36 -7.47
N GLN A 809 20.03 10.47 -6.73
CA GLN A 809 19.63 9.07 -6.58
C GLN A 809 18.74 8.83 -5.34
N GLY A 810 18.35 9.87 -4.60
CA GLY A 810 17.53 9.75 -3.40
C GLY A 810 18.24 9.06 -2.22
N LEU A 811 19.58 9.05 -2.21
CA LEU A 811 20.40 8.42 -1.19
C LEU A 811 20.62 9.33 0.04
N TRP A 812 19.56 10.02 0.49
CA TRP A 812 19.65 11.12 1.47
C TRP A 812 20.18 10.72 2.86
N HIS A 813 20.04 9.46 3.26
CA HIS A 813 20.62 8.94 4.51
C HIS A 813 22.14 8.86 4.47
N ASP A 814 22.70 8.38 3.36
CA ASP A 814 24.14 8.39 3.14
C ASP A 814 24.63 9.83 3.06
N LEU A 815 23.89 10.68 2.35
CA LEU A 815 24.22 12.09 2.21
C LEU A 815 24.26 12.77 3.59
N ALA A 816 23.28 12.54 4.45
CA ALA A 816 23.31 13.03 5.84
C ALA A 816 24.57 12.59 6.59
N THR A 817 24.94 11.32 6.47
CA THR A 817 26.07 10.73 7.18
C THR A 817 27.39 11.34 6.70
N VAL A 818 27.62 11.42 5.39
CA VAL A 818 28.87 11.99 4.85
C VAL A 818 28.97 13.48 5.12
N GLN A 819 27.85 14.21 5.09
CA GLN A 819 27.84 15.64 5.42
C GLN A 819 28.08 15.89 6.91
N GLN A 820 27.65 14.99 7.80
CA GLN A 820 28.02 15.07 9.22
C GLN A 820 29.50 14.79 9.46
N THR A 821 30.08 13.76 8.82
CA THR A 821 31.53 13.51 8.88
C THR A 821 32.31 14.70 8.32
N ALA A 822 31.88 15.23 7.17
CA ALA A 822 32.48 16.41 6.56
C ALA A 822 32.39 17.65 7.45
N LEU A 823 31.27 17.86 8.15
CA LEU A 823 31.12 18.99 9.07
C LEU A 823 32.14 18.89 10.21
N GLY A 824 32.30 17.70 10.80
CA GLY A 824 33.31 17.47 11.83
C GLY A 824 34.74 17.72 11.33
N ALA A 825 35.04 17.32 10.09
CA ALA A 825 36.33 17.61 9.45
C ALA A 825 36.52 19.11 9.17
N ALA A 826 35.51 19.80 8.66
CA ALA A 826 35.55 21.24 8.42
C ALA A 826 35.69 22.04 9.72
N ASP A 827 35.04 21.60 10.81
CA ASP A 827 35.19 22.17 12.15
C ASP A 827 36.62 22.02 12.68
N GLN A 828 37.25 20.85 12.50
CA GLN A 828 38.63 20.60 12.90
C GLN A 828 39.63 21.42 12.08
N ALA A 829 39.40 21.53 10.77
CA ALA A 829 40.20 22.38 9.89
C ALA A 829 39.97 23.89 10.14
N GLY A 830 38.88 24.27 10.81
CA GLY A 830 38.44 25.66 10.95
C GLY A 830 38.02 26.28 9.61
N ASP A 831 37.64 25.47 8.62
CA ASP A 831 37.28 25.91 7.28
C ASP A 831 35.82 26.36 7.23
N ARG A 832 35.63 27.66 7.41
CA ARG A 832 34.30 28.29 7.40
C ARG A 832 33.61 28.23 6.03
N HIS A 833 34.35 28.18 4.92
CA HIS A 833 33.73 28.04 3.60
C HIS A 833 33.14 26.64 3.44
N ALA A 834 33.90 25.62 3.83
CA ALA A 834 33.41 24.25 3.83
C ALA A 834 32.20 24.09 4.78
N GLN A 835 32.24 24.67 5.99
CA GLN A 835 31.10 24.67 6.91
C GLN A 835 29.83 25.26 6.29
N ALA A 836 29.94 26.39 5.59
CA ALA A 836 28.79 27.02 4.93
C ALA A 836 28.18 26.09 3.86
N GLU A 837 29.02 25.52 2.99
CA GLU A 837 28.58 24.56 1.97
C GLU A 837 27.91 23.32 2.58
N ILE A 838 28.53 22.73 3.60
CA ILE A 838 28.03 21.53 4.28
C ILE A 838 26.70 21.81 4.98
N HIS A 839 26.56 22.97 5.63
CA HIS A 839 25.29 23.37 6.22
C HIS A 839 24.20 23.56 5.17
N ARG A 840 24.50 24.11 3.99
CA ARG A 840 23.54 24.16 2.88
C ARG A 840 23.13 22.77 2.41
N ASN A 841 24.07 21.83 2.30
CA ASN A 841 23.79 20.45 1.91
C ASN A 841 22.94 19.71 2.97
N LEU A 842 23.26 19.86 4.26
CA LEU A 842 22.46 19.34 5.38
C LEU A 842 21.05 19.95 5.38
N GLY A 843 20.93 21.25 5.10
CA GLY A 843 19.64 21.92 4.93
C GLY A 843 18.79 21.25 3.84
N GLY A 844 19.41 20.93 2.70
CA GLY A 844 18.78 20.19 1.60
C GLY A 844 18.26 18.82 2.05
N VAL A 845 19.13 18.03 2.68
CA VAL A 845 18.79 16.71 3.21
C VAL A 845 17.64 16.76 4.21
N HIS A 846 17.67 17.70 5.15
CA HIS A 846 16.58 17.88 6.12
C HIS A 846 15.27 18.33 5.46
N GLY A 847 15.37 19.14 4.40
CA GLY A 847 14.23 19.53 3.57
C GLY A 847 13.57 18.34 2.88
N GLN A 848 14.36 17.40 2.35
CA GLN A 848 13.85 16.16 1.73
C GLN A 848 13.20 15.22 2.75
N PHE A 849 13.68 15.18 3.99
CA PHE A 849 13.04 14.44 5.08
C PHE A 849 11.78 15.12 5.65
N GLY A 850 11.32 16.24 5.08
CA GLY A 850 10.20 17.02 5.60
C GLY A 850 10.48 17.71 6.94
N ARG A 851 11.74 17.72 7.39
CA ARG A 851 12.19 18.37 8.64
C ARG A 851 12.45 19.85 8.39
N ILE A 852 11.41 20.55 7.98
CA ILE A 852 11.48 21.94 7.50
C ILE A 852 12.16 22.87 8.51
N ALA A 853 11.87 22.74 9.80
CA ALA A 853 12.48 23.57 10.83
C ALA A 853 14.00 23.36 10.96
N GLU A 854 14.49 22.12 10.83
CA GLU A 854 15.93 21.83 10.83
C GLU A 854 16.59 22.30 9.54
N ALA A 855 15.91 22.16 8.41
CA ALA A 855 16.37 22.67 7.12
C ALA A 855 16.61 24.18 7.17
N VAL A 856 15.63 24.95 7.67
CA VAL A 856 15.74 26.41 7.85
C VAL A 856 16.92 26.77 8.75
N LYS A 857 17.08 26.11 9.91
CA LYS A 857 18.23 26.37 10.81
C LYS A 857 19.57 26.19 10.11
N HIS A 858 19.71 25.14 9.31
CA HIS A 858 20.94 24.87 8.56
C HIS A 858 21.19 25.88 7.45
N TYR A 859 20.15 26.25 6.68
CA TYR A 859 20.29 27.29 5.66
C TYR A 859 20.58 28.67 6.25
N GLU A 860 19.95 29.04 7.37
CA GLU A 860 20.27 30.27 8.09
C GLU A 860 21.70 30.26 8.63
N HIS A 861 22.21 29.11 9.06
CA HIS A 861 23.60 28.98 9.50
C HIS A 861 24.57 29.17 8.32
N SER A 862 24.32 28.49 7.19
CA SER A 862 25.06 28.71 5.94
C SER A 862 25.05 30.17 5.53
N LEU A 863 23.87 30.80 5.53
CA LEU A 863 23.67 32.20 5.17
C LEU A 863 24.48 33.15 6.06
N ARG A 864 24.50 32.92 7.39
CA ARG A 864 25.33 33.70 8.31
C ARG A 864 26.82 33.56 7.99
N LEU A 865 27.30 32.34 7.78
CA LEU A 865 28.71 32.09 7.45
C LEU A 865 29.10 32.75 6.12
N CYS A 866 28.29 32.61 5.07
CA CYS A 866 28.55 33.27 3.79
C CYS A 866 28.62 34.79 3.92
N ARG A 867 27.72 35.41 4.71
CA ARG A 867 27.77 36.85 5.00
C ARG A 867 29.02 37.28 5.77
N GLU A 868 29.44 36.50 6.76
CA GLU A 868 30.68 36.75 7.50
C GLU A 868 31.90 36.66 6.58
N LEU A 869 31.90 35.70 5.66
CA LEU A 869 32.96 35.46 4.68
C LEU A 869 32.92 36.42 3.49
N ARG A 870 31.83 37.18 3.32
CA ARG A 870 31.52 37.97 2.12
C ARG A 870 31.51 37.12 0.85
N ASP A 871 31.08 35.87 0.98
CA ASP A 871 30.85 34.95 -0.13
C ASP A 871 29.45 35.20 -0.70
N GLU A 872 29.35 36.15 -1.64
CA GLU A 872 28.09 36.53 -2.26
C GLU A 872 27.45 35.38 -3.06
N VAL A 873 28.26 34.47 -3.63
CA VAL A 873 27.77 33.31 -4.38
C VAL A 873 27.18 32.28 -3.42
N GLY A 874 27.85 31.99 -2.30
CA GLY A 874 27.33 31.14 -1.24
C GLY A 874 26.07 31.71 -0.56
N GLU A 875 26.03 33.03 -0.38
CA GLU A 875 24.83 33.75 0.09
C GLU A 875 23.66 33.55 -0.88
N ALA A 876 23.88 33.77 -2.17
CA ALA A 876 22.86 33.58 -3.21
C ALA A 876 22.27 32.16 -3.20
N HIS A 877 23.13 31.13 -3.11
CA HIS A 877 22.68 29.74 -3.03
C HIS A 877 21.88 29.43 -1.75
N SER A 878 22.26 30.04 -0.61
CA SER A 878 21.56 29.85 0.66
C SER A 878 20.20 30.55 0.68
N GLU A 879 20.13 31.76 0.13
CA GLU A 879 18.89 32.53 -0.08
C GLU A 879 17.94 31.78 -1.03
N LEU A 880 18.46 31.26 -2.15
CA LEU A 880 17.69 30.44 -3.09
C LEU A 880 17.12 29.18 -2.42
N ALA A 881 17.90 28.51 -1.58
CA ALA A 881 17.45 27.33 -0.86
C ALA A 881 16.38 27.65 0.21
N LEU A 882 16.52 28.77 0.94
CA LEU A 882 15.48 29.27 1.85
C LEU A 882 14.17 29.56 1.10
N SER A 883 14.25 30.22 -0.06
CA SER A 883 13.09 30.49 -0.90
C SER A 883 12.31 29.21 -1.25
N LYS A 884 13.01 28.17 -1.73
CA LYS A 884 12.42 26.86 -2.04
C LYS A 884 11.73 26.23 -0.84
N VAL A 885 12.32 26.32 0.36
CA VAL A 885 11.74 25.75 1.59
C VAL A 885 10.54 26.55 2.10
N TYR A 886 10.58 27.87 2.07
CA TYR A 886 9.43 28.71 2.45
C TYR A 886 8.26 28.57 1.47
N GLY A 887 8.54 28.42 0.16
CA GLY A 887 7.54 28.14 -0.85
C GLY A 887 6.76 26.85 -0.57
N ARG A 888 7.42 25.78 -0.11
CA ARG A 888 6.76 24.52 0.29
C ARG A 888 5.83 24.67 1.51
N ARG A 889 5.98 25.73 2.32
CA ARG A 889 5.16 26.00 3.51
C ARG A 889 3.99 26.95 3.22
N ASN A 890 3.77 27.33 1.96
CA ASN A 890 2.86 28.41 1.55
C ASN A 890 3.14 29.75 2.29
N GLN A 891 4.40 29.97 2.69
CA GLN A 891 4.87 31.25 3.22
C GLN A 891 5.40 32.09 2.07
N THR A 892 4.47 32.56 1.25
CA THR A 892 4.78 33.11 -0.07
C THR A 892 5.56 34.42 -0.01
N ASP A 893 5.33 35.25 1.00
CA ASP A 893 6.04 36.53 1.16
C ASP A 893 7.53 36.32 1.45
N GLU A 894 7.86 35.40 2.36
CA GLU A 894 9.23 35.03 2.67
C GLU A 894 9.92 34.37 1.45
N ALA A 895 9.21 33.48 0.75
CA ALA A 895 9.73 32.81 -0.43
C ALA A 895 10.10 33.81 -1.54
N VAL A 896 9.22 34.78 -1.83
CA VAL A 896 9.43 35.85 -2.81
C VAL A 896 10.60 36.75 -2.40
N PHE A 897 10.69 37.11 -1.11
CA PHE A 897 11.80 37.92 -0.60
C PHE A 897 13.15 37.22 -0.88
N HIS A 898 13.28 35.97 -0.45
CA HIS A 898 14.51 35.20 -0.59
C HIS A 898 14.86 34.93 -2.07
N ALA A 899 13.87 34.67 -2.94
CA ALA A 899 14.10 34.50 -4.38
C ALA A 899 14.67 35.77 -5.04
N ARG A 900 14.12 36.94 -4.69
CA ARG A 900 14.57 38.23 -5.23
C ARG A 900 15.99 38.58 -4.81
N VAL A 901 16.33 38.33 -3.54
CA VAL A 901 17.70 38.53 -3.03
C VAL A 901 18.68 37.62 -3.76
N ALA A 902 18.36 36.33 -3.91
CA ALA A 902 19.20 35.39 -4.64
C ALA A 902 19.42 35.82 -6.11
N LEU A 903 18.34 36.19 -6.81
CA LEU A 903 18.39 36.62 -8.21
C LEU A 903 19.31 37.85 -8.42
N ASP A 904 19.20 38.84 -7.55
CA ASP A 904 20.05 40.04 -7.59
C ASP A 904 21.52 39.72 -7.33
N LEU A 905 21.81 38.85 -6.36
CA LEU A 905 23.18 38.40 -6.08
C LEU A 905 23.79 37.62 -7.25
N PHE A 906 23.06 36.68 -7.85
CA PHE A 906 23.55 35.94 -9.02
C PHE A 906 23.82 36.85 -10.23
N ARG A 907 22.94 37.83 -10.48
CA ARG A 907 23.14 38.83 -11.55
C ARG A 907 24.38 39.69 -11.33
N ARG A 908 24.58 40.20 -10.11
CA ARG A 908 25.78 40.99 -9.76
C ARG A 908 27.06 40.19 -9.96
N ASN A 909 27.02 38.90 -9.65
CA ASN A 909 28.16 37.99 -9.80
C ASN A 909 28.29 37.40 -11.21
N SER A 910 27.40 37.76 -12.16
CA SER A 910 27.37 37.22 -13.52
C SER A 910 27.28 35.68 -13.57
N ASP A 911 26.71 35.06 -12.54
CA ASP A 911 26.47 33.63 -12.49
C ASP A 911 25.18 33.31 -13.28
N ARG A 912 25.36 32.96 -14.56
CA ARG A 912 24.24 32.68 -15.48
C ARG A 912 23.42 31.46 -15.07
N LEU A 913 24.04 30.46 -14.44
CA LEU A 913 23.34 29.25 -14.03
C LEU A 913 22.50 29.53 -12.78
N GLY A 914 23.10 30.20 -11.79
CA GLY A 914 22.38 30.65 -10.60
C GLY A 914 21.27 31.65 -10.92
N GLU A 915 21.47 32.55 -11.88
CA GLU A 915 20.43 33.45 -12.39
C GLU A 915 19.25 32.65 -12.96
N ALA A 916 19.50 31.63 -13.77
CA ALA A 916 18.44 30.78 -14.33
C ALA A 916 17.67 30.03 -13.22
N ASP A 917 18.37 29.45 -12.24
CA ASP A 917 17.77 28.74 -11.10
C ASP A 917 16.91 29.68 -10.23
N ALA A 918 17.37 30.92 -10.03
CA ALA A 918 16.65 31.94 -9.27
C ALA A 918 15.44 32.48 -10.03
N LEU A 919 15.53 32.62 -11.37
CA LEU A 919 14.38 32.98 -12.21
C LEU A 919 13.30 31.90 -12.17
N VAL A 920 13.66 30.61 -12.24
CA VAL A 920 12.69 29.51 -12.07
C VAL A 920 12.01 29.57 -10.70
N THR A 921 12.80 29.74 -9.63
CA THR A 921 12.26 29.77 -8.26
C THR A 921 11.38 31.00 -8.03
N SER A 922 11.76 32.16 -8.56
CA SER A 922 10.95 33.39 -8.56
C SER A 922 9.65 33.20 -9.34
N ALA A 923 9.73 32.59 -10.53
CA ALA A 923 8.58 32.33 -11.38
C ALA A 923 7.60 31.35 -10.71
N ASP A 924 8.10 30.31 -10.04
CA ASP A 924 7.27 29.40 -9.23
C ASP A 924 6.52 30.16 -8.13
N CYS A 925 7.19 31.08 -7.43
CA CYS A 925 6.55 31.95 -6.43
C CYS A 925 5.48 32.84 -7.09
N ALA A 926 5.77 33.42 -8.26
CA ALA A 926 4.84 34.23 -9.03
C ALA A 926 3.62 33.43 -9.53
N VAL A 927 3.78 32.14 -9.85
CA VAL A 927 2.66 31.24 -10.15
C VAL A 927 1.78 31.05 -8.92
N GLN A 928 2.37 30.88 -7.73
CA GLN A 928 1.62 30.73 -6.47
C GLN A 928 0.85 32.00 -6.08
N THR A 929 1.39 33.20 -6.36
CA THR A 929 0.69 34.48 -6.12
C THR A 929 -0.29 34.87 -7.21
N GLY A 930 -0.31 34.15 -8.35
CA GLY A 930 -1.18 34.42 -9.49
C GLY A 930 -0.65 35.47 -10.47
N GLU A 931 0.60 35.90 -10.35
CA GLU A 931 1.29 36.85 -11.24
C GLU A 931 1.78 36.17 -12.54
N LEU A 932 0.87 35.50 -13.25
CA LEU A 932 1.19 34.60 -14.37
C LEU A 932 1.96 35.23 -15.53
N ARG A 933 1.83 36.55 -15.76
CA ARG A 933 2.60 37.27 -16.80
C ARG A 933 4.07 37.40 -16.43
N GLN A 934 4.35 37.72 -15.17
CA GLN A 934 5.73 37.80 -14.68
C GLN A 934 6.37 36.42 -14.72
N ALA A 935 5.66 35.38 -14.23
CA ALA A 935 6.14 34.00 -14.31
C ALA A 935 6.46 33.57 -15.74
N LEU A 936 5.61 33.93 -16.71
CA LEU A 936 5.83 33.63 -18.13
C LEU A 936 7.15 34.21 -18.66
N ASP A 937 7.41 35.48 -18.35
CA ASP A 937 8.62 36.17 -18.82
C ASP A 937 9.88 35.63 -18.12
N GLU A 938 9.78 35.35 -16.82
CA GLU A 938 10.88 34.78 -16.02
C GLU A 938 11.23 33.35 -16.46
N PHE A 939 10.25 32.47 -16.69
CA PHE A 939 10.51 31.13 -17.21
C PHE A 939 11.08 31.14 -18.63
N LYS A 940 10.66 32.07 -19.51
CA LYS A 940 11.24 32.22 -20.85
C LYS A 940 12.71 32.62 -20.77
N ALA A 941 13.03 33.60 -19.92
CA ALA A 941 14.40 34.04 -19.69
C ALA A 941 15.26 32.91 -19.12
N ALA A 942 14.76 32.16 -18.12
CA ALA A 942 15.46 31.01 -17.56
C ALA A 942 15.72 29.93 -18.61
N ARG A 943 14.73 29.60 -19.45
CA ARG A 943 14.88 28.63 -20.54
C ARG A 943 15.97 29.03 -21.52
N GLU A 944 16.01 30.30 -21.93
CA GLU A 944 17.05 30.79 -22.84
C GLU A 944 18.44 30.68 -22.21
N LEU A 945 18.59 31.02 -20.93
CA LEU A 945 19.84 30.84 -20.19
C LEU A 945 20.26 29.37 -20.12
N TYR A 946 19.38 28.46 -19.75
CA TYR A 946 19.73 27.03 -19.69
C TYR A 946 20.10 26.45 -21.05
N ARG A 947 19.39 26.86 -22.13
CA ARG A 947 19.69 26.43 -23.49
C ARG A 947 21.07 26.92 -23.94
N ASP A 948 21.41 28.18 -23.66
CA ASP A 948 22.74 28.74 -23.95
C ASP A 948 23.86 28.02 -23.18
N LEU A 949 23.54 27.44 -22.01
CA LEU A 949 24.44 26.68 -21.16
C LEU A 949 24.48 25.17 -21.48
N ASP A 950 23.72 24.70 -22.49
CA ASP A 950 23.49 23.27 -22.80
C ASP A 950 23.01 22.45 -21.58
N ASN A 951 22.32 23.10 -20.63
CA ASN A 951 21.78 22.46 -19.45
C ASN A 951 20.36 21.93 -19.75
N ARG A 952 20.29 20.72 -20.32
CA ARG A 952 19.02 20.06 -20.68
C ARG A 952 18.08 19.85 -19.50
N GLY A 953 18.60 19.58 -18.31
CA GLY A 953 17.81 19.39 -17.10
C GLY A 953 17.12 20.68 -16.66
N GLY A 954 17.86 21.79 -16.65
CA GLY A 954 17.31 23.12 -16.38
C GLY A 954 16.35 23.60 -17.47
N GLU A 955 16.66 23.35 -18.74
CA GLU A 955 15.76 23.67 -19.85
C GLU A 955 14.42 22.93 -19.73
N SER A 956 14.46 21.65 -19.35
CA SER A 956 13.26 20.87 -19.03
C SER A 956 12.45 21.50 -17.89
N LEU A 957 13.09 21.92 -16.81
CA LEU A 957 12.42 22.54 -15.65
C LEU A 957 11.73 23.86 -16.02
N ALA A 958 12.40 24.70 -16.80
CA ALA A 958 11.82 25.95 -17.29
C ALA A 958 10.64 25.70 -18.25
N LEU A 959 10.73 24.69 -19.12
CA LEU A 959 9.62 24.27 -19.99
C LEU A 959 8.43 23.71 -19.19
N GLU A 960 8.68 22.97 -18.12
CA GLU A 960 7.63 22.50 -17.21
C GLU A 960 6.90 23.69 -16.57
N GLY A 961 7.64 24.70 -16.10
CA GLY A 961 7.09 25.95 -15.58
C GLY A 961 6.28 26.73 -16.63
N LEU A 962 6.76 26.83 -17.87
CA LEU A 962 5.99 27.41 -18.99
C LEU A 962 4.71 26.63 -19.24
N GLY A 963 4.76 25.29 -19.21
CA GLY A 963 3.59 24.42 -19.29
C GLY A 963 2.58 24.74 -18.18
N GLN A 964 3.05 24.96 -16.94
CA GLN A 964 2.21 25.29 -15.80
C GLN A 964 1.55 26.67 -15.96
N VAL A 965 2.29 27.67 -16.43
CA VAL A 965 1.75 29.00 -16.71
C VAL A 965 0.72 28.96 -17.83
N HIS A 966 1.02 28.29 -18.95
CA HIS A 966 0.08 28.13 -20.06
C HIS A 966 -1.17 27.33 -19.66
N HIS A 967 -1.03 26.31 -18.82
CA HIS A 967 -2.16 25.60 -18.22
C HIS A 967 -3.03 26.55 -17.37
N GLY A 968 -2.43 27.36 -16.50
CA GLY A 968 -3.12 28.36 -15.68
C GLY A 968 -3.84 29.43 -16.52
N LEU A 969 -3.27 29.81 -17.66
CA LEU A 969 -3.87 30.71 -18.65
C LEU A 969 -4.92 30.02 -19.55
N ARG A 970 -5.16 28.71 -19.37
CA ARG A 970 -6.06 27.86 -20.19
C ARG A 970 -5.66 27.75 -21.67
N GLN A 971 -4.37 27.94 -21.96
CA GLN A 971 -3.74 27.73 -23.27
C GLN A 971 -3.21 26.29 -23.32
N PHE A 972 -4.14 25.32 -23.31
CA PHE A 972 -3.81 23.91 -23.13
C PHE A 972 -2.96 23.29 -24.25
N PRO A 973 -3.16 23.61 -25.55
CA PRO A 973 -2.29 23.10 -26.62
C PRO A 973 -0.82 23.51 -26.44
N GLU A 974 -0.57 24.77 -26.09
CA GLU A 974 0.77 25.30 -25.81
C GLU A 974 1.37 24.66 -24.55
N ALA A 975 0.54 24.42 -23.53
CA ALA A 975 0.98 23.70 -22.33
C ALA A 975 1.41 22.25 -22.65
N VAL A 976 0.65 21.53 -23.48
CA VAL A 976 1.01 20.17 -23.92
C VAL A 976 2.34 20.17 -24.68
N GLU A 977 2.55 21.09 -25.62
CA GLU A 977 3.81 21.18 -26.38
C GLU A 977 5.02 21.38 -25.47
N HIS A 978 4.89 22.27 -24.48
CA HIS A 978 5.93 22.51 -23.49
C HIS A 978 6.21 21.28 -22.61
N TYR A 979 5.16 20.62 -22.09
CA TYR A 979 5.33 19.42 -21.27
C TYR A 979 5.88 18.23 -22.06
N GLU A 980 5.48 18.00 -23.31
CA GLU A 980 6.04 16.93 -24.16
C GLU A 980 7.53 17.17 -24.48
N THR A 981 7.92 18.43 -24.64
CA THR A 981 9.33 18.79 -24.85
C THR A 981 10.14 18.64 -23.56
N ALA A 982 9.61 19.08 -22.41
CA ALA A 982 10.21 18.86 -21.10
C ALA A 982 10.41 17.37 -20.80
N LEU A 983 9.39 16.54 -21.05
CA LEU A 983 9.44 15.10 -20.85
C LEU A 983 10.59 14.44 -21.63
N ARG A 984 10.78 14.86 -22.89
CA ARG A 984 11.85 14.34 -23.74
C ARG A 984 13.23 14.74 -23.23
N LEU A 985 13.41 16.01 -22.84
CA LEU A 985 14.67 16.50 -22.28
C LEU A 985 15.00 15.86 -20.93
N SER A 986 13.99 15.63 -20.08
CA SER A 986 14.14 14.89 -18.82
C SER A 986 14.58 13.44 -19.04
N ARG A 987 14.02 12.74 -20.03
CA ARG A 987 14.44 11.39 -20.41
C ARG A 987 15.87 11.34 -20.94
N ASP A 988 16.23 12.26 -21.84
CA ASP A 988 17.58 12.37 -22.39
C ASP A 988 18.62 12.68 -21.29
N ALA A 989 18.24 13.48 -20.29
CA ALA A 989 19.08 13.79 -19.12
C ALA A 989 19.07 12.68 -18.05
N GLY A 990 18.26 11.63 -18.23
CA GLY A 990 18.06 10.58 -17.23
C GLY A 990 17.52 11.10 -15.90
N ASN A 991 16.74 12.18 -15.91
CA ASN A 991 16.05 12.74 -14.75
C ASN A 991 14.67 12.09 -14.58
N ARG A 992 14.66 10.89 -14.01
CA ARG A 992 13.44 10.09 -13.84
C ARG A 992 12.42 10.72 -12.88
N TYR A 993 12.88 11.50 -11.91
CA TYR A 993 11.98 12.24 -11.03
C TYR A 993 11.28 13.39 -11.76
N GLY A 994 12.03 14.19 -12.52
CA GLY A 994 11.45 15.25 -13.37
C GLY A 994 10.48 14.70 -14.42
N GLU A 995 10.76 13.51 -14.97
CA GLU A 995 9.83 12.79 -15.83
C GLU A 995 8.49 12.51 -15.12
N ALA A 996 8.52 12.01 -13.89
CA ALA A 996 7.32 11.69 -13.11
C ALA A 996 6.46 12.94 -12.83
N VAL A 997 7.09 14.06 -12.44
CA VAL A 997 6.41 15.34 -12.19
C VAL A 997 5.81 15.90 -13.49
N THR A 998 6.57 15.91 -14.58
CA THR A 998 6.10 16.38 -15.89
C THR A 998 4.92 15.54 -16.39
N LEU A 999 4.96 14.21 -16.24
CA LEU A 999 3.85 13.33 -16.60
C LEU A 999 2.59 13.60 -15.77
N SER A 1000 2.74 13.86 -14.47
CA SER A 1000 1.62 14.25 -13.60
C SER A 1000 0.92 15.52 -14.10
N ARG A 1001 1.70 16.56 -14.41
CA ARG A 1001 1.19 17.85 -14.92
C ARG A 1001 0.64 17.76 -16.36
N LEU A 1002 1.24 16.92 -17.20
CA LEU A 1002 0.74 16.64 -18.55
C LEU A 1002 -0.61 15.90 -18.49
N GLY A 1003 -0.77 14.95 -17.55
CA GLY A 1003 -2.04 14.29 -17.29
C GLY A 1003 -3.13 15.27 -16.85
N ASP A 1004 -2.81 16.23 -15.98
CA ASP A 1004 -3.72 17.33 -15.57
C ASP A 1004 -4.17 18.15 -16.78
N THR A 1005 -3.26 18.41 -17.71
CA THR A 1005 -3.52 19.18 -18.93
C THR A 1005 -4.37 18.39 -19.93
N TYR A 1006 -4.12 17.09 -20.11
CA TYR A 1006 -4.98 16.23 -20.94
C TYR A 1006 -6.39 16.08 -20.35
N GLN A 1007 -6.51 16.03 -19.01
CA GLN A 1007 -7.83 16.03 -18.37
C GLN A 1007 -8.57 17.34 -18.64
N ALA A 1008 -7.89 18.49 -18.57
CA ALA A 1008 -8.46 19.80 -18.89
C ALA A 1008 -8.87 19.94 -20.37
N LEU A 1009 -8.16 19.28 -21.30
CA LEU A 1009 -8.53 19.15 -22.71
C LEU A 1009 -9.69 18.17 -22.97
N GLY A 1010 -10.09 17.37 -21.97
CA GLY A 1010 -11.11 16.35 -22.09
C GLY A 1010 -10.63 15.02 -22.69
N ASP A 1011 -9.33 14.87 -22.97
CA ASP A 1011 -8.73 13.62 -23.45
C ASP A 1011 -8.44 12.69 -22.26
N ARG A 1012 -9.51 12.07 -21.75
CA ARG A 1012 -9.45 11.19 -20.57
C ARG A 1012 -8.55 9.99 -20.74
N ALA A 1013 -8.45 9.46 -21.96
CA ALA A 1013 -7.62 8.28 -22.24
C ALA A 1013 -6.14 8.64 -22.07
N LYS A 1014 -5.71 9.77 -22.64
CA LYS A 1014 -4.34 10.26 -22.44
C LYS A 1014 -4.08 10.68 -21.01
N ALA A 1015 -5.02 11.40 -20.36
CA ALA A 1015 -4.88 11.77 -18.95
C ALA A 1015 -4.63 10.54 -18.05
N ARG A 1016 -5.43 9.47 -18.25
CA ARG A 1016 -5.25 8.20 -17.53
C ARG A 1016 -3.89 7.58 -17.80
N SER A 1017 -3.52 7.40 -19.06
CA SER A 1017 -2.26 6.76 -19.44
C SER A 1017 -1.05 7.52 -18.89
N THR A 1018 -1.05 8.85 -18.96
CA THR A 1018 0.06 9.69 -18.50
C THR A 1018 0.15 9.67 -16.97
N TRP A 1019 -0.97 9.71 -16.25
CA TRP A 1019 -0.98 9.59 -14.79
C TRP A 1019 -0.60 8.22 -14.27
N GLN A 1020 -0.95 7.13 -14.97
CA GLN A 1020 -0.48 5.78 -14.60
C GLN A 1020 1.04 5.69 -14.68
N HIS A 1021 1.64 6.25 -15.73
CA HIS A 1021 3.08 6.27 -15.89
C HIS A 1021 3.77 7.19 -14.85
N ALA A 1022 3.17 8.35 -14.55
CA ALA A 1022 3.63 9.19 -13.45
C ALA A 1022 3.60 8.44 -12.12
N LEU A 1023 2.52 7.72 -11.84
CA LEU A 1023 2.35 6.95 -10.60
C LEU A 1023 3.37 5.83 -10.45
N GLU A 1024 3.65 5.08 -11.52
CA GLU A 1024 4.69 4.04 -11.53
C GLU A 1024 6.05 4.60 -11.10
N LEU A 1025 6.43 5.76 -11.66
CA LEU A 1025 7.69 6.42 -11.33
C LEU A 1025 7.67 7.04 -9.93
N LEU A 1026 6.58 7.70 -9.52
CA LEU A 1026 6.45 8.29 -8.18
C LEU A 1026 6.51 7.23 -7.08
N HIS A 1027 5.92 6.04 -7.31
CA HIS A 1027 6.02 4.90 -6.39
C HIS A 1027 7.45 4.39 -6.24
N GLU A 1028 8.26 4.40 -7.30
CA GLU A 1028 9.67 4.02 -7.22
C GLU A 1028 10.46 4.94 -6.27
N PHE A 1029 10.11 6.24 -6.23
CA PHE A 1029 10.73 7.22 -5.33
C PHE A 1029 10.05 7.29 -3.96
N GLY A 1030 8.89 6.64 -3.79
CA GLY A 1030 8.04 6.76 -2.61
C GLY A 1030 7.47 8.16 -2.42
N ASP A 1031 7.32 8.95 -3.49
CA ASP A 1031 6.91 10.35 -3.39
C ASP A 1031 5.45 10.48 -2.93
N PRO A 1032 5.12 11.36 -1.96
CA PRO A 1032 3.75 11.57 -1.48
C PRO A 1032 2.76 12.03 -2.58
N ASP A 1033 3.24 12.62 -3.67
CA ASP A 1033 2.40 12.98 -4.81
C ASP A 1033 1.82 11.76 -5.55
N ALA A 1034 2.34 10.54 -5.28
CA ALA A 1034 1.74 9.30 -5.77
C ALA A 1034 0.27 9.16 -5.32
N ASP A 1035 -0.04 9.49 -4.07
CA ASP A 1035 -1.41 9.47 -3.55
C ASP A 1035 -2.30 10.51 -4.23
N THR A 1036 -1.74 11.69 -4.54
CA THR A 1036 -2.41 12.74 -5.30
C THR A 1036 -2.74 12.27 -6.72
N VAL A 1037 -1.81 11.61 -7.40
CA VAL A 1037 -2.02 11.04 -8.75
C VAL A 1037 -3.01 9.87 -8.72
N LEU A 1038 -2.97 9.02 -7.68
CA LEU A 1038 -3.96 7.98 -7.44
C LEU A 1038 -5.37 8.54 -7.27
N ALA A 1039 -5.52 9.61 -6.48
CA ALA A 1039 -6.79 10.31 -6.32
C ALA A 1039 -7.28 10.92 -7.64
N LYS A 1040 -6.38 11.50 -8.45
CA LYS A 1040 -6.70 12.00 -9.81
C LYS A 1040 -7.17 10.88 -10.74
N LEU A 1041 -6.52 9.72 -10.73
CA LEU A 1041 -6.93 8.54 -11.50
C LEU A 1041 -8.31 8.03 -11.05
N ALA A 1042 -8.54 7.92 -9.74
CA ALA A 1042 -9.85 7.58 -9.19
C ALA A 1042 -10.93 8.61 -9.59
N SER A 1043 -10.57 9.88 -9.72
CA SER A 1043 -11.49 10.94 -10.16
C SER A 1043 -11.90 10.83 -11.64
N LEU A 1044 -11.05 10.28 -12.53
CA LEU A 1044 -11.45 9.99 -13.92
C LEU A 1044 -12.51 8.91 -13.97
N ASP A 1045 -12.42 7.94 -13.07
CA ASP A 1045 -13.39 6.86 -12.92
C ASP A 1045 -14.69 7.37 -12.30
N GLN A 1046 -14.61 8.40 -11.46
CA GLN A 1046 -15.74 9.05 -10.82
C GLN A 1046 -16.49 10.05 -11.71
N ARG A 1047 -15.98 10.42 -12.89
CA ARG A 1047 -16.65 11.38 -13.80
C ARG A 1047 -17.06 10.79 -15.15
N GLY A 1048 -17.89 9.75 -15.07
CA GLY A 1048 -19.11 9.69 -15.88
C GLY A 1048 -20.15 10.78 -15.54
N THR A 1049 -19.84 11.79 -14.71
CA THR A 1049 -20.69 12.96 -14.42
C THR A 1049 -19.83 14.18 -14.01
N ALA A 1050 -20.12 15.37 -14.56
CA ALA A 1050 -19.37 16.61 -14.35
C ALA A 1050 -19.87 17.43 -13.14
N SER A 1051 -19.00 18.34 -12.64
CA SER A 1051 -19.20 19.46 -11.68
C SER A 1051 -20.46 19.51 -10.80
N VAL A 1052 -20.29 19.59 -9.47
CA VAL A 1052 -21.32 20.17 -8.59
C VAL A 1052 -20.76 21.43 -7.94
N GLN A 1053 -21.15 22.55 -8.52
CA GLN A 1053 -21.14 23.86 -7.88
C GLN A 1053 -22.23 23.79 -6.80
N GLU A 1054 -21.92 24.09 -5.53
CA GLU A 1054 -22.89 23.93 -4.44
C GLU A 1054 -23.94 25.06 -4.44
N PRO A 1055 -25.24 24.73 -4.30
CA PRO A 1055 -26.29 25.75 -4.22
C PRO A 1055 -26.21 26.57 -2.92
N ALA A 1056 -26.65 27.82 -2.97
CA ALA A 1056 -26.85 28.61 -1.75
C ALA A 1056 -28.21 28.28 -1.15
N ILE A 1057 -28.24 28.00 0.15
CA ILE A 1057 -29.44 27.66 0.90
C ILE A 1057 -29.84 28.88 1.73
N LEU A 1058 -31.01 29.43 1.41
CA LEU A 1058 -31.62 30.55 2.11
C LEU A 1058 -32.87 30.07 2.85
N VAL A 1059 -32.88 30.11 4.17
CA VAL A 1059 -34.08 29.79 4.96
C VAL A 1059 -34.64 31.06 5.57
N VAL A 1060 -35.90 31.39 5.28
CA VAL A 1060 -36.57 32.61 5.73
C VAL A 1060 -37.71 32.24 6.66
N ASP A 1061 -37.72 32.77 7.87
CA ASP A 1061 -38.77 32.58 8.86
C ASP A 1061 -39.46 33.92 9.16
N VAL A 1062 -40.78 33.93 9.31
CA VAL A 1062 -41.57 35.13 9.57
C VAL A 1062 -41.79 35.26 11.08
N ALA A 1063 -41.25 36.31 11.71
CA ALA A 1063 -41.49 36.56 13.13
C ALA A 1063 -42.97 36.92 13.38
N PRO A 1064 -43.61 36.36 14.42
CA PRO A 1064 -45.07 36.33 14.51
C PRO A 1064 -45.69 37.69 14.85
N SER A 1065 -46.73 38.06 14.10
CA SER A 1065 -47.81 38.95 14.55
C SER A 1065 -49.19 38.26 14.35
N ASP A 1066 -49.25 36.95 14.65
CA ASP A 1066 -50.37 35.99 14.47
C ASP A 1066 -50.23 35.06 13.25
N ALA A 1067 -49.16 34.26 13.24
CA ALA A 1067 -48.88 33.26 12.20
C ALA A 1067 -49.44 31.88 12.59
N HIS A 1068 -50.57 31.49 12.01
CA HIS A 1068 -50.73 30.12 11.52
C HIS A 1068 -50.85 30.28 10.00
N THR A 1069 -49.88 29.72 9.27
CA THR A 1069 -49.66 29.80 7.81
C THR A 1069 -49.21 31.17 7.25
N LEU A 1070 -48.02 31.18 6.66
CA LEU A 1070 -47.58 32.22 5.70
C LEU A 1070 -48.72 32.54 4.69
N ARG A 1071 -49.15 33.80 4.61
CA ARG A 1071 -49.98 34.30 3.50
C ARG A 1071 -49.08 34.90 2.41
N ASP A 1072 -49.60 35.17 1.22
CA ASP A 1072 -48.87 35.72 0.05
C ASP A 1072 -47.93 36.93 0.31
N GLY A 1073 -48.08 37.67 1.41
CA GLY A 1073 -47.33 38.90 1.72
C GLY A 1073 -45.82 38.72 1.76
N PRO A 1074 -45.27 37.93 2.70
CA PRO A 1074 -43.84 37.58 2.75
C PRO A 1074 -43.28 37.05 1.43
N ILE A 1075 -43.97 36.10 0.78
CA ILE A 1075 -43.51 35.54 -0.51
C ILE A 1075 -43.46 36.63 -1.59
N ARG A 1076 -44.44 37.55 -1.65
CA ARG A 1076 -44.39 38.70 -2.57
C ARG A 1076 -43.22 39.63 -2.26
N ALA A 1077 -42.92 39.89 -1.00
CA ALA A 1077 -41.77 40.70 -0.61
C ALA A 1077 -40.45 40.02 -1.01
N LEU A 1078 -40.30 38.71 -0.76
CA LEU A 1078 -39.14 37.93 -1.19
C LEU A 1078 -38.96 37.96 -2.71
N ARG A 1079 -40.04 37.72 -3.48
CA ARG A 1079 -40.04 37.83 -4.96
C ARG A 1079 -39.69 39.22 -5.45
N SER A 1080 -40.13 40.26 -4.74
CA SER A 1080 -39.80 41.64 -5.10
C SER A 1080 -38.32 41.92 -4.85
N ALA A 1081 -37.77 41.44 -3.73
CA ALA A 1081 -36.36 41.61 -3.41
C ALA A 1081 -35.47 40.87 -4.40
N PHE A 1082 -35.74 39.60 -4.68
CA PHE A 1082 -34.97 38.79 -5.63
C PHE A 1082 -34.96 39.41 -7.04
N ARG A 1083 -36.10 39.95 -7.48
CA ARG A 1083 -36.19 40.69 -8.75
C ARG A 1083 -35.36 41.97 -8.76
N ARG A 1084 -35.21 42.66 -7.63
CA ARG A 1084 -34.35 43.85 -7.52
C ARG A 1084 -32.86 43.49 -7.53
N THR A 1085 -32.53 42.25 -7.19
CA THR A 1085 -31.14 41.77 -7.10
C THR A 1085 -30.72 40.84 -8.23
N ASP A 1086 -31.51 40.79 -9.31
CA ASP A 1086 -31.25 39.95 -10.49
C ASP A 1086 -31.12 38.45 -10.16
N ILE A 1087 -31.71 38.01 -9.05
CA ILE A 1087 -31.87 36.60 -8.73
C ILE A 1087 -33.19 36.14 -9.35
N ASP A 1088 -33.11 35.27 -10.35
CA ASP A 1088 -34.30 34.68 -10.95
C ASP A 1088 -35.02 33.79 -9.94
N TRP A 1089 -36.19 34.24 -9.51
CA TRP A 1089 -37.02 33.54 -8.54
C TRP A 1089 -37.47 32.18 -9.05
N ASP A 1090 -37.77 32.06 -10.35
CA ASP A 1090 -38.31 30.82 -10.92
C ASP A 1090 -37.20 29.79 -11.18
N ALA A 1091 -35.95 30.25 -11.28
CA ALA A 1091 -34.78 29.38 -11.25
C ALA A 1091 -34.46 28.86 -9.83
N CYS A 1092 -34.94 29.53 -8.79
CA CYS A 1092 -34.76 29.08 -7.41
C CYS A 1092 -35.73 27.96 -7.05
N ARG A 1093 -35.24 26.91 -6.39
CA ARG A 1093 -36.13 25.90 -5.82
C ARG A 1093 -36.67 26.41 -4.49
N PHE A 1094 -37.99 26.57 -4.43
CA PHE A 1094 -38.72 27.09 -3.29
C PHE A 1094 -39.51 25.98 -2.61
N GLU A 1095 -39.49 25.95 -1.27
CA GLU A 1095 -40.30 25.04 -0.47
C GLU A 1095 -40.89 25.78 0.73
N ASP A 1096 -42.22 25.87 0.76
CA ASP A 1096 -42.98 26.43 1.88
C ASP A 1096 -43.13 25.37 2.97
N ARG A 1097 -42.66 25.68 4.18
CA ARG A 1097 -42.70 24.77 5.33
C ARG A 1097 -43.74 25.20 6.38
N GLY A 1098 -44.54 26.23 6.08
CA GLY A 1098 -45.68 26.68 6.88
C GLY A 1098 -45.37 27.83 7.83
N ASP A 1099 -44.25 27.76 8.56
CA ASP A 1099 -43.71 28.81 9.45
C ASP A 1099 -42.53 29.58 8.82
N GLY A 1100 -41.85 28.97 7.87
CA GLY A 1100 -40.82 29.59 7.04
C GLY A 1100 -40.77 29.01 5.64
N VAL A 1101 -39.85 29.55 4.85
CA VAL A 1101 -39.58 29.18 3.46
C VAL A 1101 -38.12 28.78 3.35
N MET A 1102 -37.85 27.65 2.69
CA MET A 1102 -36.51 27.36 2.18
C MET A 1102 -36.44 27.70 0.69
N ILE A 1103 -35.39 28.41 0.32
CA ILE A 1103 -35.06 28.77 -1.04
C ILE A 1103 -33.66 28.24 -1.31
N MET A 1104 -33.53 27.31 -2.24
CA MET A 1104 -32.26 26.93 -2.80
C MET A 1104 -32.02 27.71 -4.06
N VAL A 1105 -31.03 28.58 -3.99
CA VAL A 1105 -30.59 29.37 -5.11
C VAL A 1105 -29.58 28.54 -5.90
N PRO A 1106 -29.77 28.33 -7.22
CA PRO A 1106 -28.89 27.52 -8.03
C PRO A 1106 -27.45 27.99 -7.91
N ALA A 1107 -26.53 27.05 -7.97
CA ALA A 1107 -25.11 27.33 -7.82
C ALA A 1107 -24.53 28.27 -8.89
N ALA A 1108 -25.26 28.48 -9.99
CA ALA A 1108 -24.94 29.43 -11.03
C ALA A 1108 -25.14 30.91 -10.61
N VAL A 1109 -25.92 31.19 -9.56
CA VAL A 1109 -26.14 32.56 -9.09
C VAL A 1109 -24.92 33.05 -8.31
N ALA A 1110 -24.43 34.24 -8.65
CA ALA A 1110 -23.24 34.83 -8.04
C ALA A 1110 -23.45 35.08 -6.54
N LYS A 1111 -22.58 34.50 -5.70
CA LYS A 1111 -22.71 34.61 -4.24
C LYS A 1111 -22.54 36.03 -3.69
N ALA A 1112 -21.92 36.94 -4.45
CA ALA A 1112 -21.79 38.36 -4.12
C ALA A 1112 -23.15 39.07 -3.90
N VAL A 1113 -24.20 38.63 -4.60
CA VAL A 1113 -25.54 39.25 -4.51
C VAL A 1113 -26.12 39.15 -3.10
N PHE A 1114 -25.80 38.09 -2.35
CA PHE A 1114 -26.24 37.89 -0.97
C PHE A 1114 -25.55 38.83 0.03
N VAL A 1115 -24.45 39.46 -0.37
CA VAL A 1115 -23.68 40.40 0.44
C VAL A 1115 -24.04 41.84 0.07
N ASP A 1116 -24.02 42.16 -1.22
CA ASP A 1116 -24.12 43.55 -1.69
C ASP A 1116 -25.55 44.07 -1.80
N ALA A 1117 -26.49 43.24 -2.27
CA ALA A 1117 -27.77 43.72 -2.77
C ALA A 1117 -28.97 43.14 -2.01
N LEU A 1118 -28.96 41.83 -1.73
CA LEU A 1118 -30.12 41.13 -1.17
C LEU A 1118 -30.55 41.64 0.21
N PRO A 1119 -29.63 41.95 1.16
CA PRO A 1119 -30.03 42.43 2.48
C PRO A 1119 -30.87 43.71 2.43
N GLN A 1120 -30.44 44.71 1.66
CA GLN A 1120 -31.16 45.99 1.52
C GLN A 1120 -32.46 45.83 0.70
N ALA A 1121 -32.42 45.07 -0.40
CA ALA A 1121 -33.60 44.82 -1.21
C ALA A 1121 -34.73 44.15 -0.40
N LEU A 1122 -34.38 43.26 0.53
CA LEU A 1122 -35.33 42.62 1.43
C LEU A 1122 -35.92 43.61 2.44
N VAL A 1123 -35.09 44.46 3.06
CA VAL A 1123 -35.59 45.49 3.98
C VAL A 1123 -36.59 46.42 3.28
N GLU A 1124 -36.26 46.91 2.09
CA GLU A 1124 -37.14 47.78 1.33
C GLU A 1124 -38.46 47.10 0.94
N ALA A 1125 -38.39 45.86 0.43
CA ALA A 1125 -39.57 45.11 0.00
C ALA A 1125 -40.54 44.83 1.15
N VAL A 1126 -40.01 44.47 2.33
CA VAL A 1126 -40.83 44.24 3.52
C VAL A 1126 -41.42 45.54 4.05
N ARG A 1127 -40.70 46.65 4.00
CA ARG A 1127 -41.22 47.97 4.41
C ARG A 1127 -42.32 48.47 3.53
N GLU A 1128 -42.13 48.39 2.22
CA GLU A 1128 -43.13 48.81 1.24
C GLU A 1128 -44.43 48.02 1.45
N HIS A 1129 -44.30 46.71 1.69
CA HIS A 1129 -45.45 45.88 2.07
C HIS A 1129 -46.07 46.36 3.39
N ASN A 1130 -45.29 46.49 4.47
CA ASN A 1130 -45.80 46.83 5.79
C ASN A 1130 -46.44 48.22 5.86
N ARG A 1131 -45.98 49.21 5.08
CA ARG A 1131 -46.59 50.55 5.00
C ARG A 1131 -47.99 50.51 4.39
N ALA A 1132 -48.19 49.65 3.40
CA ALA A 1132 -49.47 49.49 2.70
C ALA A 1132 -50.47 48.58 3.46
N GLN A 1133 -50.09 48.01 4.60
CA GLN A 1133 -50.90 47.05 5.34
C GLN A 1133 -51.22 47.52 6.78
N PRO A 1134 -52.40 47.13 7.32
CA PRO A 1134 -52.74 47.37 8.73
C PRO A 1134 -51.79 46.61 9.66
N GLU A 1135 -51.65 47.08 10.90
CA GLU A 1135 -50.66 46.58 11.87
C GLU A 1135 -50.73 45.06 12.10
N SER A 1136 -51.94 44.49 12.11
CA SER A 1136 -52.20 43.05 12.22
C SER A 1136 -51.78 42.21 10.99
N ARG A 1137 -51.26 42.83 9.93
CA ARG A 1137 -50.75 42.16 8.72
C ARG A 1137 -49.30 42.53 8.41
N ARG A 1138 -48.65 43.30 9.29
CA ARG A 1138 -47.22 43.63 9.17
C ARG A 1138 -46.39 42.50 9.73
N PHE A 1139 -45.25 42.22 9.09
CA PHE A 1139 -44.36 41.15 9.51
C PHE A 1139 -42.89 41.57 9.49
N LYS A 1140 -42.06 40.82 10.21
CA LYS A 1140 -40.59 40.89 10.13
C LYS A 1140 -40.04 39.53 9.67
N LEU A 1141 -38.87 39.54 9.02
CA LEU A 1141 -38.22 38.33 8.51
C LEU A 1141 -36.91 38.03 9.23
N ARG A 1142 -36.72 36.76 9.59
CA ARG A 1142 -35.44 36.17 9.98
C ARG A 1142 -34.93 35.36 8.80
N VAL A 1143 -33.65 35.49 8.47
CA VAL A 1143 -33.08 34.86 7.28
C VAL A 1143 -31.79 34.14 7.64
N ALA A 1144 -31.66 32.87 7.29
CA ALA A 1144 -30.44 32.09 7.42
C ALA A 1144 -29.82 31.79 6.06
N LEU A 1145 -28.49 31.92 5.98
CA LEU A 1145 -27.67 31.75 4.78
C LEU A 1145 -26.58 30.69 4.98
N HIS A 1146 -26.56 29.70 4.10
CA HIS A 1146 -25.57 28.63 4.09
C HIS A 1146 -25.19 28.19 2.67
N SER A 1147 -24.01 27.59 2.51
CA SER A 1147 -23.54 26.92 1.28
C SER A 1147 -22.98 25.56 1.68
N GLY A 1148 -23.46 24.52 1.03
CA GLY A 1148 -23.01 23.14 1.26
C GLY A 1148 -23.70 22.18 0.30
N GLU A 1149 -23.16 20.97 0.15
CA GLU A 1149 -23.80 19.93 -0.66
C GLU A 1149 -25.23 19.64 -0.17
N VAL A 1150 -26.14 19.53 -1.13
CA VAL A 1150 -27.53 19.15 -0.89
C VAL A 1150 -27.86 18.00 -1.82
N SER A 1151 -28.13 16.83 -1.24
CA SER A 1151 -28.70 15.72 -2.00
C SER A 1151 -30.17 16.01 -2.28
N VAL A 1152 -30.60 15.80 -3.52
CA VAL A 1152 -32.02 15.91 -3.87
C VAL A 1152 -32.55 14.49 -4.02
N ASP A 1153 -33.55 14.15 -3.22
CA ASP A 1153 -34.34 12.94 -3.42
C ASP A 1153 -35.72 13.30 -3.99
N ASP A 1154 -36.56 12.29 -4.22
CA ASP A 1154 -37.90 12.43 -4.80
C ASP A 1154 -38.85 13.31 -3.96
N LEU A 1155 -38.46 13.69 -2.74
CA LEU A 1155 -39.25 14.48 -1.80
C LEU A 1155 -38.79 15.91 -1.65
N GLY A 1156 -37.57 16.22 -2.02
CA GLY A 1156 -37.02 17.53 -1.71
C GLY A 1156 -35.51 17.55 -1.61
N PRO A 1157 -34.95 18.72 -1.32
CA PRO A 1157 -33.56 18.84 -0.95
C PRO A 1157 -33.38 18.37 0.50
N VAL A 1158 -32.54 17.36 0.69
CA VAL A 1158 -32.23 16.77 2.00
C VAL A 1158 -30.72 16.75 2.21
N GLY A 1159 -30.28 16.97 3.45
CA GLY A 1159 -28.85 16.95 3.76
C GLY A 1159 -28.52 17.65 5.07
N ALA A 1160 -27.32 17.41 5.57
CA ALA A 1160 -26.81 18.08 6.77
C ALA A 1160 -26.81 19.61 6.59
N SER A 1161 -26.45 20.10 5.41
CA SER A 1161 -26.41 21.52 5.03
C SER A 1161 -27.78 22.21 5.12
N VAL A 1162 -28.84 21.55 4.66
CA VAL A 1162 -30.23 22.06 4.75
C VAL A 1162 -30.68 22.14 6.20
N ASN A 1163 -30.49 21.04 6.95
CA ASN A 1163 -30.85 20.98 8.37
C ASN A 1163 -30.10 22.04 9.20
N PHE A 1164 -28.84 22.29 8.86
CA PHE A 1164 -28.03 23.32 9.50
C PHE A 1164 -28.60 24.72 9.27
N ALA A 1165 -28.99 25.06 8.03
CA ALA A 1165 -29.58 26.36 7.69
C ALA A 1165 -30.90 26.62 8.45
N PHE A 1166 -31.76 25.61 8.57
CA PHE A 1166 -33.00 25.73 9.38
C PHE A 1166 -32.70 26.00 10.86
N ARG A 1167 -31.72 25.32 11.44
CA ARG A 1167 -31.36 25.55 12.85
C ARG A 1167 -30.78 26.94 13.08
N LEU A 1168 -30.07 27.49 12.10
CA LEU A 1168 -29.59 28.86 12.17
C LEU A 1168 -30.75 29.86 12.21
N VAL A 1169 -31.79 29.72 11.37
CA VAL A 1169 -32.90 30.70 11.35
C VAL A 1169 -33.70 30.71 12.65
N ASP A 1170 -33.71 29.58 13.36
CA ASP A 1170 -34.36 29.41 14.67
C ASP A 1170 -33.50 29.85 15.87
N ALA A 1171 -32.25 30.25 15.63
CA ALA A 1171 -31.33 30.62 16.68
C ALA A 1171 -31.90 31.76 17.56
N ILE A 1172 -31.94 31.52 18.89
CA ILE A 1172 -32.38 32.52 19.88
C ILE A 1172 -31.67 33.87 19.69
N PRO A 1173 -30.34 33.93 19.43
CA PRO A 1173 -29.66 35.19 19.18
C PRO A 1173 -30.21 35.97 17.96
N LEU A 1174 -30.68 35.28 16.91
CA LEU A 1174 -31.28 35.92 15.74
C LEU A 1174 -32.66 36.49 16.05
N ARG A 1175 -33.48 35.74 16.80
CA ARG A 1175 -34.79 36.22 17.27
C ARG A 1175 -34.65 37.51 18.09
N ARG A 1176 -33.75 37.51 19.08
CA ARG A 1176 -33.46 38.71 19.88
C ARG A 1176 -32.97 39.87 19.03
N ALA A 1177 -32.04 39.63 18.10
CA ALA A 1177 -31.50 40.67 17.22
C ALA A 1177 -32.58 41.33 16.35
N LEU A 1178 -33.60 40.58 15.91
CA LEU A 1178 -34.71 41.13 15.14
C LEU A 1178 -35.75 41.87 16.01
N ASP A 1179 -36.03 41.34 17.20
CA ASP A 1179 -37.00 41.94 18.15
C ASP A 1179 -36.50 43.29 18.67
N GLU A 1180 -35.21 43.39 18.97
CA GLU A 1180 -34.55 44.61 19.46
C GLU A 1180 -34.29 45.64 18.35
N SER A 1181 -34.41 45.25 17.08
CA SER A 1181 -34.13 46.12 15.93
C SER A 1181 -35.37 46.81 15.36
N ALA A 1182 -35.18 48.05 14.91
CA ALA A 1182 -36.15 48.77 14.09
C ALA A 1182 -36.18 48.27 12.62
N SER A 1183 -35.19 47.46 12.21
CA SER A 1183 -35.17 46.82 10.90
C SER A 1183 -36.20 45.69 10.83
N PRO A 1184 -36.94 45.54 9.71
CA PRO A 1184 -37.89 44.46 9.56
C PRO A 1184 -37.25 43.15 9.10
N VAL A 1185 -35.92 43.10 8.90
CA VAL A 1185 -35.20 41.90 8.47
C VAL A 1185 -33.93 41.73 9.30
N ALA A 1186 -33.60 40.49 9.67
CA ALA A 1186 -32.32 40.13 10.26
C ALA A 1186 -31.79 38.85 9.63
N PHE A 1187 -30.48 38.79 9.40
CA PHE A 1187 -29.76 37.66 8.82
C PHE A 1187 -28.91 36.94 9.85
N ILE A 1188 -28.79 35.64 9.68
CA ILE A 1188 -27.74 34.81 10.27
C ILE A 1188 -27.03 34.03 9.16
N VAL A 1189 -25.72 33.96 9.20
CA VAL A 1189 -24.90 33.25 8.20
C VAL A 1189 -24.05 32.20 8.90
N SER A 1190 -23.92 31.03 8.28
CA SER A 1190 -23.01 29.96 8.74
C SER A 1190 -21.53 30.39 8.67
N ALA A 1191 -20.66 29.73 9.43
CA ALA A 1191 -19.21 29.90 9.33
C ALA A 1191 -18.68 29.74 7.91
N THR A 1192 -19.06 28.65 7.25
CA THR A 1192 -18.66 28.38 5.87
C THR A 1192 -19.08 29.49 4.93
N PHE A 1193 -20.28 30.04 5.08
CA PHE A 1193 -20.75 31.14 4.23
C PHE A 1193 -20.06 32.46 4.58
N TYR A 1194 -19.83 32.73 5.87
CA TYR A 1194 -19.09 33.93 6.29
C TYR A 1194 -17.66 33.90 5.77
N ASP A 1195 -16.94 32.80 5.95
CA ASP A 1195 -15.52 32.68 5.63
C ASP A 1195 -15.26 32.58 4.12
N ASN A 1196 -16.14 31.92 3.36
CA ASN A 1196 -15.94 31.70 1.93
C ASN A 1196 -16.64 32.74 1.05
N VAL A 1197 -17.62 33.47 1.58
CA VAL A 1197 -18.41 34.44 0.80
C VAL A 1197 -18.31 35.85 1.36
N ILE A 1198 -18.55 36.08 2.65
CA ILE A 1198 -18.65 37.45 3.21
C ILE A 1198 -17.28 38.04 3.52
N ARG A 1199 -16.42 37.33 4.24
CA ARG A 1199 -15.08 37.75 4.64
C ARG A 1199 -14.17 38.12 3.44
N PRO A 1200 -14.12 37.34 2.35
CA PRO A 1200 -13.31 37.69 1.18
C PRO A 1200 -14.00 38.73 0.28
N HIS A 1201 -15.24 39.14 0.58
CA HIS A 1201 -15.95 40.10 -0.25
C HIS A 1201 -15.39 41.52 -0.02
N PRO A 1202 -14.87 42.20 -1.06
CA PRO A 1202 -14.12 43.43 -0.90
C PRO A 1202 -14.95 44.61 -0.34
N ASN A 1203 -16.28 44.55 -0.51
CA ASN A 1203 -17.20 45.60 -0.05
C ASN A 1203 -18.04 45.19 1.17
N ALA A 1204 -17.77 44.05 1.80
CA ALA A 1204 -18.53 43.63 2.97
C ALA A 1204 -18.18 44.51 4.19
N ASP A 1205 -19.20 45.11 4.82
CA ASP A 1205 -19.04 45.70 6.15
C ASP A 1205 -18.99 44.60 7.21
N LEU A 1206 -17.79 44.06 7.44
CA LEU A 1206 -17.58 42.98 8.41
C LEU A 1206 -17.94 43.41 9.84
N GLY A 1207 -17.90 44.71 10.15
CA GLY A 1207 -18.30 45.27 11.44
C GLY A 1207 -19.80 45.19 11.70
N ALA A 1208 -20.61 45.07 10.65
CA ALA A 1208 -22.05 44.89 10.76
C ALA A 1208 -22.47 43.43 11.03
N TYR A 1209 -21.53 42.48 11.07
CA TYR A 1209 -21.77 41.06 11.35
C TYR A 1209 -21.29 40.70 12.77
N ARG A 1210 -22.23 40.46 13.67
CA ARG A 1210 -21.94 40.05 15.05
C ARG A 1210 -21.86 38.53 15.15
N GLN A 1211 -20.70 38.01 15.52
CA GLN A 1211 -20.54 36.58 15.79
C GLN A 1211 -21.40 36.15 16.98
N VAL A 1212 -22.05 35.00 16.84
CA VAL A 1212 -22.87 34.36 17.86
C VAL A 1212 -22.62 32.87 17.88
N SER A 1213 -22.74 32.26 19.06
CA SER A 1213 -22.77 30.81 19.19
C SER A 1213 -24.22 30.34 19.09
N VAL A 1214 -24.45 29.30 18.29
CA VAL A 1214 -25.74 28.66 18.08
C VAL A 1214 -25.60 27.20 18.51
N ALA A 1215 -26.32 26.82 19.56
CA ALA A 1215 -26.38 25.44 20.02
C ALA A 1215 -27.27 24.64 19.06
N ILE A 1216 -26.70 23.64 18.41
CA ILE A 1216 -27.32 22.84 17.37
C ILE A 1216 -27.38 21.39 17.84
N LYS A 1217 -28.44 21.02 18.57
CA LYS A 1217 -28.53 19.73 19.29
C LYS A 1217 -27.23 19.48 20.11
N GLU A 1218 -26.52 18.39 19.87
CA GLU A 1218 -25.29 17.99 20.59
C GLU A 1218 -24.02 18.70 20.08
N THR A 1219 -24.13 19.77 19.29
CA THR A 1219 -22.98 20.45 18.67
C THR A 1219 -23.14 21.96 18.74
N ASP A 1220 -22.16 22.65 19.31
CA ASP A 1220 -22.10 24.10 19.28
C ASP A 1220 -21.50 24.57 17.95
N ALA A 1221 -22.18 25.50 17.28
CA ALA A 1221 -21.73 26.06 16.02
C ALA A 1221 -21.56 27.57 16.11
N THR A 1222 -20.60 28.09 15.37
CA THR A 1222 -20.37 29.53 15.25
C THR A 1222 -21.09 30.07 14.02
N ALA A 1223 -21.83 31.16 14.21
CA ALA A 1223 -22.56 31.86 13.15
C ALA A 1223 -22.41 33.38 13.30
N TRP A 1224 -22.82 34.14 12.29
CA TRP A 1224 -22.75 35.61 12.33
C TRP A 1224 -24.11 36.20 12.03
N ILE A 1225 -24.55 37.15 12.85
CA ILE A 1225 -25.80 37.86 12.66
C ILE A 1225 -25.54 39.23 12.06
N HIS A 1226 -26.29 39.56 11.01
CA HIS A 1226 -26.31 40.89 10.43
C HIS A 1226 -27.72 41.44 10.46
N VAL A 1227 -27.89 42.64 11.01
CA VAL A 1227 -29.15 43.37 11.02
C VAL A 1227 -28.97 44.56 10.10
N PRO A 1228 -29.50 44.52 8.87
CA PRO A 1228 -29.30 45.61 7.92
C PRO A 1228 -29.94 46.88 8.47
N SER A 1229 -29.26 48.00 8.27
CA SER A 1229 -29.74 49.31 8.72
C SER A 1229 -31.15 49.58 8.19
N PRO A 1230 -32.04 50.13 9.05
CA PRO A 1230 -33.44 50.31 8.75
C PRO A 1230 -33.70 51.09 7.45
#